data_AF-A0A2Z4LRT9-F1
#
_entry.id   AF-A0A2Z4LRT9-F1
#
_cell.length_a   1.000
_cell.length_b   1.000
_cell.length_c   1.000
_cell.angle_alpha   90.00
_cell.angle_beta   90.00
_cell.angle_gamma   90.00
#
_symmetry.space_group_name_H-M   'P 1'
#
loop_
_entity.id
_entity.type
_entity.pdbx_description
1 polymer ?
#
loop_
_entity_poly.entity_id
_entity_poly.type
_entity_poly.pdbx_seq_one_letter_code
_entity_poly.pdbx_strand_id
1 'polypeptide(L)'
;MNQDYIKADPWSIIEEGFDKEQVKSSESLFSLGNGAMGQRANFEEQYSGATFQGSYIAGVYYPDKTRVGWWKNGYPEYFAKVLNAPNWIGIDVFVNAEPLDLNTCTSVSNFRRELNMKEGWYKRSFNATMPNNVKVGVEVIRFLSIDLDEIGAIQYNLQVLNADAEVILLPYLDSGITNEDSNWDDKFWNTTKIVSEGERAFIQSHTMKTNFAVCTFMQTEVFVNGNKAQIKPTLKKDEQSVGNSYIIEVKKNQQLSLIKYGGYTVDRNHPKDQLQAVANLVLDEASENRFEGLLKKQKDSWAKIWEMSDIAIEGDVKAQQGIRFNIFHLNQTYLGKDSRLNIGPKGFTGEKYGGSTYWDTEAYCLPFYMATKNQEVAWSLLEYRYNHLEKAIENAHKLGFINGAALYPMVTMNGEECHNEWEITFEEIHRNGAISFAIYNYHRFTGDYSYIPKMGLEVLIGVARFWQQRFNFSEDKQQYVMLGVTGPNEYENNVNNNWYTNYLAKWCIDYTLEQLKVVKSKYPKDYNRIVDKTSLASAETENWAKVANNIYFPYSEKHEIFLQQDGFLDKILIRVKDLDKSQRPINQKWSWDRILRSPYIKQADVLQGFYFFEDHFGRDVLEKHFDFYEPFTVHESSLSPCVHSIQAAKLGRMEQAYKFYLRTSRLDLDDYNKEVEEGLHITSMAGTWMSIVEGFGGMRVLNDELHFTPQIPEQWESYTFKINFRNQIITVKVSKKEASFEITGEKALMIKVNDKPVELIPRKAVQA
;
A
#
# COMPACT_ATOMS: atom_id res chain seq x y z
N MET A 1 2.60 21.40 14.92
CA MET A 1 1.14 21.21 14.88
C MET A 1 0.83 20.42 13.62
N ASN A 2 -0.15 19.54 13.68
CA ASN A 2 -0.63 18.76 12.53
C ASN A 2 -1.28 19.70 11.51
N GLN A 3 -1.33 19.28 10.25
CA GLN A 3 -2.01 20.06 9.20
C GLN A 3 -3.52 19.77 9.27
N ASP A 4 -4.38 20.77 9.38
CA ASP A 4 -5.86 20.62 9.43
C ASP A 4 -6.53 21.56 8.43
N TYR A 5 -6.17 21.41 7.14
CA TYR A 5 -6.72 22.21 6.03
C TYR A 5 -7.72 21.42 5.16
N ILE A 6 -7.81 20.10 5.35
CA ILE A 6 -8.79 19.25 4.68
C ILE A 6 -10.14 19.35 5.38
N LYS A 7 -11.18 19.75 4.64
CA LYS A 7 -12.54 19.76 5.17
C LYS A 7 -13.07 18.34 5.35
N ALA A 8 -13.68 18.09 6.51
CA ALA A 8 -14.29 16.81 6.80
C ALA A 8 -15.55 16.60 5.94
N ASP A 9 -15.55 15.54 5.13
CA ASP A 9 -16.68 15.09 4.32
C ASP A 9 -16.67 13.54 4.29
N PRO A 10 -17.84 12.88 4.38
CA PRO A 10 -17.90 11.42 4.46
C PRO A 10 -17.44 10.68 3.20
N TRP A 11 -17.39 11.33 2.03
CA TRP A 11 -17.07 10.69 0.74
C TRP A 11 -16.02 11.43 -0.09
N SER A 12 -15.61 12.62 0.35
CA SER A 12 -14.65 13.43 -0.38
C SER A 12 -13.49 13.91 0.51
N ILE A 13 -12.32 14.06 -0.09
CA ILE A 13 -11.25 14.90 0.44
C ILE A 13 -11.40 16.26 -0.22
N ILE A 14 -11.53 17.33 0.56
CA ILE A 14 -11.81 18.68 0.06
C ILE A 14 -10.78 19.65 0.61
N GLU A 15 -10.07 20.32 -0.29
CA GLU A 15 -9.18 21.46 -0.01
C GLU A 15 -9.84 22.72 -0.59
N GLU A 16 -9.91 23.79 0.20
CA GLU A 16 -10.41 25.10 -0.24
C GLU A 16 -9.40 26.20 0.07
N GLY A 17 -9.26 27.13 -0.87
CA GLY A 17 -8.16 28.09 -0.86
C GLY A 17 -6.89 27.50 -1.46
N PHE A 18 -6.04 28.37 -2.02
CA PHE A 18 -4.79 27.97 -2.64
C PHE A 18 -3.62 28.42 -1.75
N ASP A 19 -2.85 27.45 -1.25
CA ASP A 19 -1.61 27.68 -0.52
C ASP A 19 -0.47 26.98 -1.25
N LYS A 20 0.56 27.76 -1.63
CA LYS A 20 1.71 27.27 -2.39
C LYS A 20 2.55 26.28 -1.61
N GLU A 21 2.60 26.44 -0.28
CA GLU A 21 3.38 25.58 0.61
C GLU A 21 2.75 24.18 0.75
N GLN A 22 1.46 24.04 0.41
CA GLN A 22 0.73 22.77 0.53
C GLN A 22 0.75 21.92 -0.74
N VAL A 23 1.26 22.44 -1.86
CA VAL A 23 1.11 21.77 -3.17
C VAL A 23 1.67 20.34 -3.17
N LYS A 24 2.88 20.10 -2.66
CA LYS A 24 3.46 18.75 -2.60
C LYS A 24 2.65 17.79 -1.71
N SER A 25 2.07 18.27 -0.62
CA SER A 25 1.23 17.45 0.26
C SER A 25 -0.11 17.13 -0.39
N SER A 26 -0.77 18.13 -0.98
CA SER A 26 -2.02 17.97 -1.73
C SER A 26 -1.85 17.10 -2.98
N GLU A 27 -0.69 17.11 -3.61
CA GLU A 27 -0.35 16.15 -4.68
C GLU A 27 -0.43 14.70 -4.20
N SER A 28 0.09 14.40 -3.00
CA SER A 28 -0.02 13.06 -2.42
C SER A 28 -1.45 12.70 -2.06
N LEU A 29 -2.13 13.55 -1.29
CA LEU A 29 -3.48 13.28 -0.75
C LEU A 29 -4.51 13.02 -1.86
N PHE A 30 -4.41 13.73 -2.97
CA PHE A 30 -5.36 13.65 -4.08
C PHE A 30 -4.91 12.70 -5.20
N SER A 31 -3.86 11.89 -4.97
CA SER A 31 -3.33 10.93 -5.95
C SER A 31 -4.41 9.99 -6.49
N LEU A 32 -4.25 9.58 -7.75
CA LEU A 32 -5.12 8.62 -8.42
C LEU A 32 -4.37 7.33 -8.78
N GLY A 33 -5.07 6.20 -8.83
CA GLY A 33 -4.54 4.89 -9.21
C GLY A 33 -5.65 3.95 -9.68
N ASN A 34 -5.31 2.99 -10.55
CA ASN A 34 -6.24 1.94 -11.01
C ASN A 34 -5.64 0.52 -10.90
N GLY A 35 -4.58 0.35 -10.11
CA GLY A 35 -3.84 -0.91 -9.97
C GLY A 35 -2.84 -1.22 -11.10
N ALA A 36 -3.01 -0.65 -12.29
CA ALA A 36 -2.09 -0.80 -13.41
C ALA A 36 -1.13 0.40 -13.56
N MET A 37 -1.61 1.58 -13.20
CA MET A 37 -0.83 2.81 -13.09
C MET A 37 -1.39 3.69 -11.97
N GLY A 38 -0.61 4.69 -11.58
CA GLY A 38 -1.08 5.75 -10.71
C GLY A 38 -0.26 7.01 -10.85
N GLN A 39 -0.75 8.07 -10.22
CA GLN A 39 -0.24 9.40 -10.42
C GLN A 39 -0.57 10.32 -9.25
N ARG A 40 0.41 11.14 -8.87
CA ARG A 40 0.23 12.25 -7.94
C ARG A 40 -0.73 13.30 -8.52
N ALA A 41 -1.35 14.10 -7.65
CA ALA A 41 -2.29 15.13 -8.07
C ALA A 41 -1.62 16.41 -8.61
N ASN A 42 -0.58 16.25 -9.44
CA ASN A 42 0.06 17.36 -10.15
C ASN A 42 -0.97 18.09 -11.02
N PHE A 43 -0.77 19.39 -11.18
CA PHE A 43 -1.56 20.21 -12.09
C PHE A 43 -1.27 19.83 -13.54
N GLU A 44 -2.31 19.90 -14.36
CA GLU A 44 -2.21 19.63 -15.79
C GLU A 44 -1.44 20.75 -16.49
N GLU A 45 -1.71 22.00 -16.11
CA GLU A 45 -1.00 23.19 -16.58
C GLU A 45 0.31 23.44 -15.84
N GLN A 46 1.09 24.39 -16.37
CA GLN A 46 2.36 24.79 -15.80
C GLN A 46 2.22 25.24 -14.34
N TYR A 47 3.17 24.78 -13.51
CA TYR A 47 3.31 25.25 -12.15
C TYR A 47 4.80 25.43 -11.83
N SER A 48 5.24 26.68 -11.71
CA SER A 48 6.66 26.99 -11.45
C SER A 48 7.05 26.93 -9.97
N GLY A 49 6.08 26.65 -9.07
CA GLY A 49 6.33 26.49 -7.64
C GLY A 49 6.91 25.11 -7.30
N ALA A 50 7.11 24.86 -6.00
CA ALA A 50 7.55 23.55 -5.53
C ALA A 50 6.47 22.49 -5.79
N THR A 51 6.80 21.48 -6.59
CA THR A 51 5.94 20.36 -6.97
C THR A 51 6.78 19.08 -6.99
N PHE A 52 6.13 17.93 -6.87
CA PHE A 52 6.76 16.63 -7.06
C PHE A 52 5.98 15.88 -8.15
N GLN A 53 6.48 15.96 -9.38
CA GLN A 53 5.90 15.25 -10.53
C GLN A 53 6.08 13.74 -10.38
N GLY A 54 4.97 12.99 -10.35
CA GLY A 54 5.03 11.53 -10.20
C GLY A 54 3.91 10.82 -10.94
N SER A 55 4.28 10.05 -11.98
CA SER A 55 3.42 9.04 -12.64
C SER A 55 4.12 7.69 -12.53
N TYR A 56 3.39 6.61 -12.30
CA TYR A 56 3.99 5.30 -12.02
C TYR A 56 3.25 4.22 -12.78
N ILE A 57 4.00 3.27 -13.34
CA ILE A 57 3.43 2.10 -14.03
C ILE A 57 3.74 0.85 -13.22
N ALA A 58 2.72 0.07 -12.91
CA ALA A 58 2.86 -1.09 -12.05
C ALA A 58 3.81 -2.14 -12.64
N GLY A 59 4.82 -2.54 -11.86
CA GLY A 59 5.81 -3.54 -12.24
C GLY A 59 6.87 -3.07 -13.24
N VAL A 60 6.89 -1.79 -13.63
CA VAL A 60 7.98 -1.19 -14.42
C VAL A 60 8.98 -0.55 -13.46
N TYR A 61 10.17 -1.13 -13.37
CA TYR A 61 11.17 -0.74 -12.38
C TYR A 61 12.57 -0.63 -12.98
N TYR A 62 13.46 0.02 -12.23
CA TYR A 62 14.87 0.19 -12.54
C TYR A 62 15.78 -0.35 -11.43
N PRO A 63 16.83 -1.12 -11.76
CA PRO A 63 17.85 -1.55 -10.81
C PRO A 63 18.87 -0.42 -10.65
N ASP A 64 18.64 0.46 -9.67
CA ASP A 64 19.57 1.53 -9.35
C ASP A 64 20.76 0.96 -8.57
N LYS A 65 21.98 1.31 -8.97
CA LYS A 65 23.19 0.68 -8.40
C LYS A 65 23.26 0.97 -6.91
N THR A 66 23.51 -0.06 -6.10
CA THR A 66 23.59 0.07 -4.65
C THR A 66 24.63 1.12 -4.25
N ARG A 67 24.19 2.06 -3.40
CA ARG A 67 25.04 3.10 -2.82
C ARG A 67 25.12 2.86 -1.31
N VAL A 68 26.33 2.59 -0.82
CA VAL A 68 26.60 2.38 0.61
C VAL A 68 27.92 3.04 0.98
N GLY A 69 28.08 3.44 2.24
CA GLY A 69 29.36 3.95 2.73
C GLY A 69 30.44 2.86 2.77
N TRP A 70 30.07 1.65 3.18
CA TRP A 70 30.97 0.51 3.30
C TRP A 70 30.26 -0.77 2.85
N TRP A 71 30.86 -1.46 1.87
CA TRP A 71 30.31 -2.72 1.37
C TRP A 71 30.41 -3.84 2.40
N LYS A 72 29.38 -4.69 2.46
CA LYS A 72 29.34 -5.93 3.24
C LYS A 72 29.06 -7.09 2.30
N ASN A 73 29.77 -8.20 2.47
CA ASN A 73 29.50 -9.42 1.70
C ASN A 73 28.05 -9.85 1.92
N GLY A 74 27.32 -10.09 0.84
CA GLY A 74 25.88 -10.39 0.88
C GLY A 74 24.99 -9.21 0.49
N TYR A 75 25.51 -7.97 0.42
CA TYR A 75 24.70 -6.85 -0.06
C TYR A 75 24.23 -7.04 -1.50
N PRO A 76 23.02 -6.55 -1.82
CA PRO A 76 22.52 -6.58 -3.18
C PRO A 76 23.28 -5.59 -4.06
N GLU A 77 23.39 -5.90 -5.35
CA GLU A 77 24.10 -5.06 -6.32
C GLU A 77 23.31 -3.82 -6.74
N TYR A 78 21.98 -3.85 -6.54
CA TYR A 78 21.07 -2.76 -6.86
C TYR A 78 19.94 -2.63 -5.83
N PHE A 79 19.34 -1.45 -5.77
CA PHE A 79 18.04 -1.18 -5.16
C PHE A 79 17.02 -0.97 -6.27
N ALA A 80 16.03 -1.86 -6.39
CA ALA A 80 14.97 -1.73 -7.39
C ALA A 80 13.96 -0.65 -7.00
N LYS A 81 13.58 0.19 -7.96
CA LYS A 81 12.61 1.29 -7.77
C LYS A 81 11.62 1.35 -8.92
N VAL A 82 10.33 1.53 -8.63
CA VAL A 82 9.35 1.97 -9.63
C VAL A 82 9.74 3.36 -10.07
N LEU A 83 9.81 3.55 -11.38
CA LEU A 83 10.22 4.81 -11.97
C LEU A 83 9.06 5.79 -12.04
N ASN A 84 9.38 7.08 -11.92
CA ASN A 84 8.55 8.10 -12.51
C ASN A 84 8.45 7.80 -14.03
N ALA A 85 7.24 7.74 -14.57
CA ALA A 85 6.95 7.37 -15.94
C ALA A 85 6.78 8.63 -16.80
N PRO A 86 6.95 8.55 -18.13
CA PRO A 86 6.71 9.68 -19.03
C PRO A 86 5.36 10.34 -18.75
N ASN A 87 5.33 11.66 -18.62
CA ASN A 87 4.14 12.41 -18.27
C ASN A 87 3.10 12.37 -19.40
N TRP A 88 1.87 11.98 -19.08
CA TRP A 88 0.74 11.98 -20.01
C TRP A 88 -0.32 13.04 -19.69
N ILE A 89 -0.30 13.71 -18.52
CA ILE A 89 -1.38 14.63 -18.13
C ILE A 89 -1.20 16.06 -18.63
N GLY A 90 0.02 16.43 -19.05
CA GLY A 90 0.39 17.82 -19.33
C GLY A 90 -0.54 18.52 -20.34
N ILE A 91 -1.02 19.70 -19.98
CA ILE A 91 -1.84 20.61 -20.78
C ILE A 91 -1.35 22.03 -20.51
N ASP A 92 -0.39 22.50 -21.29
CA ASP A 92 0.04 23.89 -21.21
C ASP A 92 -1.07 24.81 -21.74
N VAL A 93 -1.35 25.88 -20.99
CA VAL A 93 -2.40 26.86 -21.31
C VAL A 93 -1.78 28.25 -21.36
N PHE A 94 -1.94 28.94 -22.49
CA PHE A 94 -1.53 30.34 -22.64
C PHE A 94 -2.73 31.21 -22.97
N VAL A 95 -2.81 32.40 -22.37
CA VAL A 95 -3.87 33.39 -22.63
C VAL A 95 -3.21 34.70 -23.01
N ASN A 96 -3.39 35.13 -24.25
CA ASN A 96 -2.65 36.25 -24.86
C ASN A 96 -1.12 36.11 -24.66
N ALA A 97 -0.58 34.94 -25.01
CA ALA A 97 0.83 34.54 -24.84
C ALA A 97 1.36 34.45 -23.39
N GLU A 98 0.57 34.75 -22.37
CA GLU A 98 0.94 34.59 -20.95
C GLU A 98 0.58 33.16 -20.48
N PRO A 99 1.51 32.39 -19.87
CA PRO A 99 1.20 31.06 -19.34
C PRO A 99 0.28 31.14 -18.12
N LEU A 100 -0.69 30.23 -18.05
CA LEU A 100 -1.48 30.02 -16.83
C LEU A 100 -0.65 29.21 -15.83
N ASP A 101 -0.13 29.90 -14.82
CA ASP A 101 0.60 29.32 -13.71
C ASP A 101 0.09 29.91 -12.39
N LEU A 102 -0.49 29.06 -11.53
CA LEU A 102 -1.03 29.49 -10.24
C LEU A 102 0.03 30.08 -9.31
N ASN A 103 1.31 29.75 -9.50
CA ASN A 103 2.40 30.34 -8.74
C ASN A 103 2.64 31.81 -9.12
N THR A 104 2.44 32.20 -10.37
CA THR A 104 2.71 33.57 -10.85
C THR A 104 1.46 34.44 -10.93
N CYS A 105 0.27 33.84 -10.88
CA CYS A 105 -0.99 34.55 -10.83
C CYS A 105 -1.03 35.60 -9.70
N THR A 106 -1.50 36.80 -10.03
CA THR A 106 -1.59 37.94 -9.09
C THR A 106 -2.64 37.71 -7.99
N SER A 107 -3.65 36.90 -8.29
CA SER A 107 -4.63 36.43 -7.31
C SER A 107 -5.27 35.13 -7.76
N VAL A 108 -5.58 34.27 -6.79
CA VAL A 108 -6.37 33.04 -6.96
C VAL A 108 -7.53 33.10 -6.00
N SER A 109 -8.74 32.82 -6.47
CA SER A 109 -9.98 32.87 -5.71
C SER A 109 -10.87 31.70 -6.05
N ASN A 110 -11.79 31.33 -5.15
CA ASN A 110 -12.68 30.18 -5.31
C ASN A 110 -11.93 28.88 -5.65
N PHE A 111 -10.68 28.74 -5.19
CA PHE A 111 -9.92 27.51 -5.36
C PHE A 111 -10.58 26.42 -4.54
N ARG A 112 -10.87 25.30 -5.20
CA ARG A 112 -11.37 24.09 -4.56
C ARG A 112 -10.80 22.88 -5.27
N ARG A 113 -10.26 21.94 -4.50
CA ARG A 113 -9.81 20.61 -4.95
C ARG A 113 -10.66 19.57 -4.24
N GLU A 114 -11.14 18.58 -4.98
CA GLU A 114 -11.94 17.47 -4.48
C GLU A 114 -11.45 16.15 -5.04
N LEU A 115 -11.18 15.20 -4.17
CA LEU A 115 -11.09 13.78 -4.51
C LEU A 115 -12.38 13.12 -4.06
N ASN A 116 -13.26 12.78 -5.00
CA ASN A 116 -14.48 12.05 -4.69
C ASN A 116 -14.18 10.55 -4.64
N MET A 117 -14.13 10.01 -3.42
CA MET A 117 -13.76 8.62 -3.20
C MET A 117 -14.89 7.66 -3.59
N LYS A 118 -16.14 8.11 -3.50
CA LYS A 118 -17.32 7.31 -3.86
C LYS A 118 -17.36 6.95 -5.33
N GLU A 119 -17.02 7.92 -6.17
CA GLU A 119 -17.13 7.85 -7.63
C GLU A 119 -15.77 7.72 -8.32
N GLY A 120 -14.66 7.92 -7.59
CA GLY A 120 -13.30 7.70 -8.06
C GLY A 120 -12.80 8.69 -9.08
N TRP A 121 -13.03 9.98 -8.85
CA TRP A 121 -12.52 11.06 -9.68
C TRP A 121 -11.93 12.20 -8.84
N TYR A 122 -11.00 12.91 -9.46
CA TYR A 122 -10.42 14.16 -8.99
C TYR A 122 -11.09 15.34 -9.72
N LYS A 123 -11.34 16.42 -8.99
CA LYS A 123 -11.83 17.69 -9.53
C LYS A 123 -11.07 18.86 -8.93
N ARG A 124 -10.69 19.83 -9.76
CA ARG A 124 -10.11 21.10 -9.31
C ARG A 124 -10.78 22.27 -10.02
N SER A 125 -11.14 23.30 -9.28
CA SER A 125 -11.75 24.52 -9.82
C SER A 125 -11.17 25.77 -9.18
N PHE A 126 -10.98 26.83 -9.95
CA PHE A 126 -10.48 28.12 -9.45
C PHE A 126 -10.79 29.26 -10.41
N ASN A 127 -10.76 30.48 -9.88
CA ASN A 127 -10.67 31.71 -10.66
C ASN A 127 -9.30 32.35 -10.40
N ALA A 128 -8.58 32.72 -11.46
CA ALA A 128 -7.26 33.34 -11.35
C ALA A 128 -7.19 34.65 -12.13
N THR A 129 -6.46 35.64 -11.58
CA THR A 129 -6.05 36.84 -12.33
C THR A 129 -4.58 36.67 -12.72
N MET A 130 -4.34 36.52 -14.02
CA MET A 130 -3.00 36.32 -14.59
C MET A 130 -2.16 37.62 -14.58
N PRO A 131 -0.83 37.55 -14.75
CA PRO A 131 0.04 38.73 -14.78
C PRO A 131 -0.35 39.80 -15.81
N ASN A 132 -0.95 39.38 -16.93
CA ASN A 132 -1.48 40.29 -17.96
C ASN A 132 -2.87 40.89 -17.63
N ASN A 133 -3.38 40.71 -16.40
CA ASN A 133 -4.69 41.15 -15.89
C ASN A 133 -5.91 40.45 -16.52
N VAL A 134 -5.71 39.42 -17.34
CA VAL A 134 -6.82 38.57 -17.80
C VAL A 134 -7.27 37.68 -16.64
N LYS A 135 -8.59 37.56 -16.47
CA LYS A 135 -9.22 36.71 -15.46
C LYS A 135 -9.72 35.45 -16.14
N VAL A 136 -9.35 34.31 -15.61
CA VAL A 136 -9.80 33.00 -16.08
C VAL A 136 -10.53 32.24 -14.99
N GLY A 137 -11.53 31.45 -15.39
CA GLY A 137 -12.15 30.43 -14.57
C GLY A 137 -11.81 29.06 -15.15
N VAL A 138 -11.32 28.16 -14.30
CA VAL A 138 -10.91 26.81 -14.70
C VAL A 138 -11.65 25.78 -13.87
N GLU A 139 -12.06 24.70 -14.52
CA GLU A 139 -12.56 23.48 -13.88
C GLU A 139 -11.95 22.26 -14.59
N VAL A 140 -11.30 21.39 -13.83
CA VAL A 140 -10.69 20.15 -14.32
C VAL A 140 -11.34 18.96 -13.63
N ILE A 141 -11.69 17.92 -14.39
CA ILE A 141 -12.08 16.61 -13.86
C ILE A 141 -11.13 15.56 -14.45
N ARG A 142 -10.57 14.69 -13.61
CA ARG A 142 -9.62 13.64 -14.01
C ARG A 142 -9.92 12.32 -13.30
N PHE A 143 -9.73 11.21 -13.99
CA PHE A 143 -9.75 9.87 -13.39
C PHE A 143 -8.87 8.91 -14.19
N LEU A 144 -8.42 7.83 -13.53
CA LEU A 144 -7.81 6.66 -14.17
C LEU A 144 -8.87 5.56 -14.23
N SER A 145 -9.10 4.99 -15.40
CA SER A 145 -10.18 4.03 -15.61
C SER A 145 -9.90 2.74 -14.84
N ILE A 146 -10.87 2.27 -14.05
CA ILE A 146 -10.81 0.94 -13.41
C ILE A 146 -11.17 -0.18 -14.41
N ASP A 147 -11.89 0.15 -15.49
CA ASP A 147 -12.35 -0.83 -16.49
C ASP A 147 -11.28 -1.09 -17.57
N LEU A 148 -10.59 -0.02 -18.00
CA LEU A 148 -9.55 -0.03 -19.02
C LEU A 148 -8.22 0.33 -18.38
N ASP A 149 -7.39 -0.67 -18.11
CA ASP A 149 -6.19 -0.54 -17.27
C ASP A 149 -5.19 0.50 -17.82
N GLU A 150 -5.11 0.66 -19.13
CA GLU A 150 -4.13 1.50 -19.82
C GLU A 150 -4.45 3.00 -19.87
N ILE A 151 -5.67 3.43 -19.51
CA ILE A 151 -6.16 4.78 -19.84
C ILE A 151 -6.70 5.59 -18.66
N GLY A 152 -6.36 6.87 -18.66
CA GLY A 152 -7.00 7.94 -17.90
C GLY A 152 -7.66 8.97 -18.82
N ALA A 153 -8.56 9.76 -18.24
CA ALA A 153 -9.26 10.81 -18.95
C ALA A 153 -9.23 12.12 -18.16
N ILE A 154 -9.07 13.23 -18.87
CA ILE A 154 -9.09 14.60 -18.33
C ILE A 154 -10.10 15.41 -19.14
N GLN A 155 -10.98 16.13 -18.44
CA GLN A 155 -11.78 17.21 -19.01
C GLN A 155 -11.30 18.52 -18.39
N TYR A 156 -10.72 19.40 -19.19
CA TYR A 156 -10.21 20.70 -18.81
C TYR A 156 -11.09 21.80 -19.38
N ASN A 157 -11.83 22.50 -18.52
CA ASN A 157 -12.73 23.58 -18.90
C ASN A 157 -12.10 24.93 -18.53
N LEU A 158 -12.05 25.86 -19.47
CA LEU A 158 -11.55 27.22 -19.30
C LEU A 158 -12.59 28.24 -19.78
N GLN A 159 -12.74 29.32 -19.02
CA GLN A 159 -13.51 30.50 -19.39
C GLN A 159 -12.67 31.76 -19.19
N VAL A 160 -12.71 32.68 -20.16
CA VAL A 160 -12.12 34.02 -20.00
C VAL A 160 -13.21 34.96 -19.47
N LEU A 161 -13.01 35.54 -18.29
CA LEU A 161 -14.08 36.15 -17.48
C LEU A 161 -14.25 37.66 -17.71
N ASN A 162 -13.19 38.35 -18.16
CA ASN A 162 -13.17 39.82 -18.21
C ASN A 162 -12.84 40.43 -19.58
N ALA A 163 -12.44 39.63 -20.57
CA ALA A 163 -12.09 40.09 -21.92
C ALA A 163 -12.29 38.97 -22.95
N ASP A 164 -12.20 39.34 -24.24
CA ASP A 164 -11.91 38.37 -25.30
C ASP A 164 -10.39 38.11 -25.28
N ALA A 165 -9.97 36.89 -25.59
CA ALA A 165 -8.55 36.52 -25.61
C ALA A 165 -8.25 35.40 -26.60
N GLU A 166 -7.03 35.43 -27.14
CA GLU A 166 -6.46 34.27 -27.80
C GLU A 166 -6.02 33.27 -26.72
N VAL A 167 -6.56 32.06 -26.77
CA VAL A 167 -6.19 30.97 -25.88
C VAL A 167 -5.47 29.89 -26.68
N ILE A 168 -4.30 29.50 -26.20
CA ILE A 168 -3.54 28.36 -26.72
C ILE A 168 -3.66 27.21 -25.74
N LEU A 169 -4.21 26.09 -26.18
CA LEU A 169 -4.18 24.82 -25.47
C LEU A 169 -3.13 23.92 -26.11
N LEU A 170 -2.17 23.46 -25.30
CA LEU A 170 -1.08 22.58 -25.72
C LEU A 170 -1.04 21.34 -24.82
N PRO A 171 -1.95 20.36 -25.01
CA PRO A 171 -1.76 19.03 -24.49
C PRO A 171 -0.47 18.41 -25.03
N TYR A 172 0.32 17.79 -24.14
CA TYR A 172 1.59 17.17 -24.50
C TYR A 172 1.84 15.84 -23.79
N LEU A 173 2.77 15.07 -24.35
CA LEU A 173 3.45 13.95 -23.72
C LEU A 173 4.91 14.33 -23.52
N ASP A 174 5.52 13.87 -22.42
CA ASP A 174 6.92 14.17 -22.11
C ASP A 174 7.63 12.98 -21.46
N SER A 175 8.71 12.49 -22.08
CA SER A 175 9.58 11.45 -21.53
C SER A 175 10.91 11.98 -20.98
N GLY A 176 11.07 13.31 -20.89
CA GLY A 176 12.19 14.01 -20.25
C GLY A 176 12.12 14.07 -18.72
N ILE A 177 11.33 13.19 -18.09
CA ILE A 177 11.13 13.15 -16.65
C ILE A 177 12.37 12.66 -15.89
N THR A 178 12.42 13.00 -14.59
CA THR A 178 13.45 12.55 -13.65
C THR A 178 12.80 11.94 -12.40
N ASN A 179 13.59 11.22 -11.60
CA ASN A 179 13.20 10.79 -10.26
C ASN A 179 13.91 11.67 -9.22
N GLU A 180 13.22 12.08 -8.16
CA GLU A 180 13.81 12.84 -7.05
C GLU A 180 14.79 11.96 -6.25
N ASP A 181 14.57 10.64 -6.21
CA ASP A 181 15.32 9.69 -5.38
C ASP A 181 16.50 8.97 -6.09
N SER A 182 17.00 9.50 -7.21
CA SER A 182 18.10 8.88 -7.97
C SER A 182 19.41 8.79 -7.16
N ASN A 183 20.06 7.62 -7.12
CA ASN A 183 21.33 7.48 -6.42
C ASN A 183 22.50 8.22 -7.11
N TRP A 184 22.42 8.39 -8.43
CA TRP A 184 23.53 8.82 -9.31
C TRP A 184 23.11 9.81 -10.41
N ASP A 185 21.93 10.42 -10.32
CA ASP A 185 21.34 11.28 -11.37
C ASP A 185 21.28 10.58 -12.75
N ASP A 186 21.10 9.26 -12.75
CA ASP A 186 20.99 8.42 -13.95
C ASP A 186 19.77 8.84 -14.80
N LYS A 187 19.92 8.80 -16.12
CA LYS A 187 18.78 8.82 -17.05
C LYS A 187 18.08 7.46 -16.98
N PHE A 188 16.80 7.44 -16.59
CA PHE A 188 16.04 6.18 -16.44
C PHE A 188 15.32 5.71 -17.71
N TRP A 189 15.00 6.63 -18.63
CA TRP A 189 14.22 6.34 -19.83
C TRP A 189 15.00 6.63 -21.10
N ASN A 190 14.86 5.76 -22.10
CA ASN A 190 15.33 6.01 -23.46
C ASN A 190 14.13 6.20 -24.40
N THR A 191 13.97 7.40 -24.96
CA THR A 191 12.99 7.66 -26.01
C THR A 191 13.48 7.04 -27.32
N THR A 192 12.69 6.13 -27.89
CA THR A 192 13.05 5.45 -29.14
C THR A 192 12.31 6.02 -30.33
N LYS A 193 11.06 6.47 -30.15
CA LYS A 193 10.23 6.99 -31.24
C LYS A 193 9.18 7.95 -30.72
N ILE A 194 9.02 9.07 -31.42
CA ILE A 194 7.92 10.00 -31.24
C ILE A 194 7.06 9.99 -32.51
N VAL A 195 5.76 9.78 -32.35
CA VAL A 195 4.79 9.73 -33.46
C VAL A 195 3.63 10.67 -33.15
N SER A 196 3.15 11.39 -34.15
CA SER A 196 1.94 12.20 -34.06
C SER A 196 1.12 12.01 -35.33
N GLU A 197 -0.18 11.75 -35.14
CA GLU A 197 -1.13 11.44 -36.20
C GLU A 197 -2.46 12.14 -35.88
N GLY A 198 -2.64 13.34 -36.45
CA GLY A 198 -3.83 14.16 -36.23
C GLY A 198 -3.97 14.60 -34.77
N GLU A 199 -5.04 14.15 -34.11
CA GLU A 199 -5.35 14.44 -32.70
C GLU A 199 -4.64 13.48 -31.73
N ARG A 200 -3.88 12.49 -32.23
CA ARG A 200 -3.15 11.51 -31.43
C ARG A 200 -1.66 11.79 -31.41
N ALA A 201 -1.02 11.45 -30.30
CA ALA A 201 0.43 11.42 -30.19
C ALA A 201 0.90 10.25 -29.32
N PHE A 202 2.12 9.79 -29.59
CA PHE A 202 2.71 8.62 -28.96
C PHE A 202 4.20 8.85 -28.72
N ILE A 203 4.67 8.45 -27.55
CA ILE A 203 6.10 8.29 -27.24
C ILE A 203 6.34 6.81 -26.96
N GLN A 204 7.14 6.17 -27.81
CA GLN A 204 7.73 4.88 -27.51
C GLN A 204 9.05 5.09 -26.78
N SER A 205 9.20 4.40 -25.66
CA SER A 205 10.39 4.45 -24.83
C SER A 205 10.66 3.08 -24.22
N HIS A 206 11.83 2.93 -23.61
CA HIS A 206 12.06 1.82 -22.69
C HIS A 206 12.85 2.28 -21.47
N THR A 207 12.72 1.54 -20.37
CA THR A 207 13.58 1.73 -19.22
C THR A 207 15.02 1.39 -19.59
N MET A 208 15.97 2.15 -19.06
CA MET A 208 17.38 1.79 -19.09
C MET A 208 17.59 0.52 -18.22
N LYS A 209 18.62 -0.28 -18.52
CA LYS A 209 18.98 -1.56 -17.85
C LYS A 209 17.94 -2.69 -17.97
N THR A 210 16.68 -2.48 -17.58
CA THR A 210 15.62 -3.51 -17.63
C THR A 210 14.92 -3.64 -18.98
N ASN A 211 15.00 -2.61 -19.84
CA ASN A 211 14.44 -2.61 -21.20
C ASN A 211 12.93 -2.88 -21.31
N PHE A 212 12.16 -2.60 -20.25
CA PHE A 212 10.70 -2.59 -20.31
C PHE A 212 10.26 -1.54 -21.32
N ALA A 213 9.62 -1.98 -22.41
CA ALA A 213 9.11 -1.10 -23.43
C ALA A 213 7.73 -0.54 -23.05
N VAL A 214 7.58 0.76 -23.24
CA VAL A 214 6.38 1.52 -22.89
C VAL A 214 6.01 2.43 -24.05
N CYS A 215 4.75 2.41 -24.45
CA CYS A 215 4.16 3.44 -25.29
C CYS A 215 3.27 4.33 -24.43
N THR A 216 3.72 5.57 -24.22
CA THR A 216 2.90 6.64 -23.63
C THR A 216 2.09 7.27 -24.74
N PHE A 217 0.79 7.46 -24.54
CA PHE A 217 -0.09 7.91 -25.60
C PHE A 217 -1.07 8.98 -25.15
N MET A 218 -1.54 9.78 -26.10
CA MET A 218 -2.68 10.68 -25.89
C MET A 218 -3.56 10.80 -27.14
N GLN A 219 -4.82 11.15 -26.93
CA GLN A 219 -5.74 11.71 -27.92
C GLN A 219 -6.48 12.89 -27.32
N THR A 220 -6.71 13.93 -28.12
CA THR A 220 -7.32 15.18 -27.66
C THR A 220 -8.51 15.61 -28.49
N GLU A 221 -9.55 16.14 -27.83
CA GLU A 221 -10.73 16.72 -28.46
C GLU A 221 -11.02 18.11 -27.88
N VAL A 222 -11.23 19.10 -28.74
CA VAL A 222 -11.52 20.49 -28.31
C VAL A 222 -12.97 20.83 -28.57
N PHE A 223 -13.61 21.51 -27.62
CA PHE A 223 -15.01 21.95 -27.70
C PHE A 223 -15.13 23.43 -27.35
N VAL A 224 -16.05 24.11 -28.02
CA VAL A 224 -16.40 25.50 -27.75
C VAL A 224 -17.90 25.56 -27.48
N ASN A 225 -18.29 25.97 -26.27
CA ASN A 225 -19.67 25.92 -25.77
C ASN A 225 -20.34 24.56 -26.01
N GLY A 226 -19.60 23.47 -25.75
CA GLY A 226 -20.07 22.09 -25.90
C GLY A 226 -20.09 21.54 -27.34
N ASN A 227 -19.74 22.35 -28.36
CA ASN A 227 -19.66 21.89 -29.74
C ASN A 227 -18.22 21.55 -30.11
N LYS A 228 -17.99 20.38 -30.72
CA LYS A 228 -16.63 19.97 -31.15
C LYS A 228 -16.07 20.97 -32.15
N ALA A 229 -14.93 21.56 -31.81
CA ALA A 229 -14.25 22.54 -32.63
C ALA A 229 -13.56 21.85 -33.81
N GLN A 230 -13.76 22.36 -35.02
CA GLN A 230 -13.12 21.84 -36.24
C GLN A 230 -11.76 22.53 -36.44
N ILE A 231 -10.83 22.32 -35.51
CA ILE A 231 -9.52 22.98 -35.47
C ILE A 231 -8.44 21.92 -35.63
N LYS A 232 -7.59 22.10 -36.64
CA LYS A 232 -6.41 21.23 -36.82
C LYS A 232 -5.31 21.69 -35.86
N PRO A 233 -4.77 20.81 -35.02
CA PRO A 233 -3.67 21.18 -34.14
C PRO A 233 -2.39 21.45 -34.95
N THR A 234 -1.58 22.37 -34.44
CA THR A 234 -0.20 22.56 -34.89
C THR A 234 0.71 21.69 -34.03
N LEU A 235 1.45 20.78 -34.67
CA LEU A 235 2.40 19.91 -33.99
C LEU A 235 3.53 20.73 -33.35
N LYS A 236 3.79 20.47 -32.07
CA LYS A 236 4.99 20.88 -31.33
C LYS A 236 5.72 19.61 -30.91
N LYS A 237 7.01 19.50 -31.22
CA LYS A 237 7.80 18.32 -30.84
C LYS A 237 9.25 18.70 -30.65
N ASP A 238 9.92 17.96 -29.77
CA ASP A 238 11.37 17.92 -29.64
C ASP A 238 11.82 16.45 -29.53
N GLU A 239 13.00 16.19 -28.94
CA GLU A 239 13.56 14.85 -28.80
C GLU A 239 12.87 13.97 -27.74
N GLN A 240 12.17 14.58 -26.78
CA GLN A 240 11.56 13.90 -25.62
C GLN A 240 10.08 14.26 -25.43
N SER A 241 9.57 15.27 -26.13
CA SER A 241 8.20 15.73 -25.99
C SER A 241 7.46 15.81 -27.33
N VAL A 242 6.14 15.66 -27.26
CA VAL A 242 5.23 15.88 -28.38
C VAL A 242 3.91 16.46 -27.90
N GLY A 243 3.42 17.49 -28.57
CA GLY A 243 2.21 18.20 -28.21
C GLY A 243 1.41 18.70 -29.43
N ASN A 244 0.11 18.84 -29.22
CA ASN A 244 -0.85 19.31 -30.22
C ASN A 244 -1.34 20.70 -29.82
N SER A 245 -0.90 21.76 -30.51
CA SER A 245 -1.26 23.14 -30.17
C SER A 245 -2.55 23.57 -30.88
N TYR A 246 -3.56 23.94 -30.10
CA TYR A 246 -4.81 24.50 -30.59
C TYR A 246 -4.86 25.99 -30.23
N ILE A 247 -5.05 26.85 -31.22
CA ILE A 247 -5.15 28.31 -31.04
C ILE A 247 -6.62 28.69 -31.29
N ILE A 248 -7.27 29.29 -30.31
CA ILE A 248 -8.70 29.63 -30.35
C ILE A 248 -8.91 31.05 -29.83
N GLU A 249 -9.66 31.85 -30.59
CA GLU A 249 -10.23 33.10 -30.11
C GLU A 249 -11.42 32.80 -29.20
N VAL A 250 -11.28 33.08 -27.90
CA VAL A 250 -12.29 32.83 -26.89
C VAL A 250 -12.93 34.15 -26.48
N LYS A 251 -14.23 34.27 -26.72
CA LYS A 251 -14.99 35.44 -26.27
C LYS A 251 -15.18 35.42 -24.76
N LYS A 252 -15.39 36.60 -24.18
CA LYS A 252 -15.75 36.73 -22.77
C LYS A 252 -16.92 35.79 -22.40
N ASN A 253 -16.75 35.03 -21.32
CA ASN A 253 -17.67 34.03 -20.77
C ASN A 253 -17.96 32.82 -21.69
N GLN A 254 -17.24 32.68 -22.79
CA GLN A 254 -17.31 31.49 -23.63
C GLN A 254 -16.53 30.35 -22.96
N GLN A 255 -17.11 29.16 -22.95
CA GLN A 255 -16.44 27.97 -22.41
C GLN A 255 -15.64 27.28 -23.52
N LEU A 256 -14.34 27.14 -23.27
CA LEU A 256 -13.43 26.31 -24.04
C LEU A 256 -13.13 25.05 -23.24
N SER A 257 -13.31 23.88 -23.83
CA SER A 257 -13.06 22.60 -23.17
C SER A 257 -12.08 21.75 -23.98
N LEU A 258 -11.15 21.11 -23.29
CA LEU A 258 -10.28 20.07 -23.84
C LEU A 258 -10.59 18.76 -23.14
N ILE A 259 -10.89 17.72 -23.91
CA ILE A 259 -10.89 16.35 -23.41
C ILE A 259 -9.58 15.70 -23.86
N LYS A 260 -8.85 15.11 -22.91
CA LYS A 260 -7.61 14.37 -23.16
C LYS A 260 -7.77 12.96 -22.63
N TYR A 261 -7.63 11.97 -23.49
CA TYR A 261 -7.47 10.57 -23.12
C TYR A 261 -5.99 10.22 -23.23
N GLY A 262 -5.43 9.49 -22.27
CA GLY A 262 -4.02 9.11 -22.33
C GLY A 262 -3.61 8.13 -21.25
N GLY A 263 -2.39 7.62 -21.35
CA GLY A 263 -1.86 6.62 -20.42
C GLY A 263 -0.76 5.79 -21.06
N TYR A 264 -0.70 4.50 -20.74
CA TYR A 264 0.44 3.63 -21.06
C TYR A 264 0.02 2.24 -21.56
N THR A 265 0.63 1.79 -22.64
CA THR A 265 0.72 0.35 -22.95
C THR A 265 2.14 -0.14 -22.68
N VAL A 266 2.27 -1.34 -22.10
CA VAL A 266 3.57 -1.89 -21.67
C VAL A 266 3.80 -3.30 -22.16
N ASP A 267 5.07 -3.64 -22.41
CA ASP A 267 5.46 -4.96 -22.92
C ASP A 267 5.29 -6.12 -21.92
N ARG A 268 5.03 -5.79 -20.66
CA ARG A 268 4.58 -6.77 -19.65
C ARG A 268 3.21 -7.34 -20.00
N ASN A 269 2.34 -6.58 -20.65
CA ASN A 269 0.95 -6.97 -20.91
C ASN A 269 0.67 -7.23 -22.38
N HIS A 270 1.49 -6.66 -23.27
CA HIS A 270 1.28 -6.66 -24.71
C HIS A 270 2.58 -7.00 -25.45
N PRO A 271 2.54 -7.54 -26.68
CA PRO A 271 3.75 -7.72 -27.47
C PRO A 271 4.49 -6.39 -27.70
N LYS A 272 5.81 -6.39 -27.48
CA LYS A 272 6.68 -5.20 -27.53
C LYS A 272 6.59 -4.42 -28.86
N ASP A 273 6.39 -5.11 -29.97
CA ASP A 273 6.26 -4.54 -31.31
C ASP A 273 4.85 -4.02 -31.63
N GLN A 274 3.87 -4.25 -30.74
CA GLN A 274 2.46 -3.89 -30.95
C GLN A 274 1.96 -2.79 -30.00
N LEU A 275 2.79 -2.25 -29.12
CA LEU A 275 2.37 -1.29 -28.08
C LEU A 275 1.59 -0.08 -28.62
N GLN A 276 2.05 0.52 -29.72
CA GLN A 276 1.34 1.64 -30.35
C GLN A 276 0.01 1.21 -31.01
N ALA A 277 -0.05 -0.01 -31.56
CA ALA A 277 -1.28 -0.54 -32.16
C ALA A 277 -2.34 -0.78 -31.08
N VAL A 278 -1.93 -1.37 -29.94
CA VAL A 278 -2.80 -1.53 -28.77
C VAL A 278 -3.25 -0.17 -28.22
N ALA A 279 -2.33 0.81 -28.13
CA ALA A 279 -2.69 2.16 -27.69
C ALA A 279 -3.76 2.80 -28.59
N ASN A 280 -3.70 2.57 -29.91
CA ASN A 280 -4.76 3.02 -30.81
C ASN A 280 -6.10 2.35 -30.54
N LEU A 281 -6.13 1.04 -30.29
CA LEU A 281 -7.38 0.33 -29.96
C LEU A 281 -8.00 0.85 -28.65
N VAL A 282 -7.17 1.10 -27.63
CA VAL A 282 -7.60 1.68 -26.35
C VAL A 282 -8.17 3.09 -26.57
N LEU A 283 -7.53 3.91 -27.40
CA LEU A 283 -8.01 5.24 -27.77
C LEU A 283 -9.30 5.21 -28.61
N ASP A 284 -9.45 4.23 -29.50
CA ASP A 284 -10.68 4.01 -30.27
C ASP A 284 -11.84 3.70 -29.32
N GLU A 285 -11.66 2.75 -28.39
CA GLU A 285 -12.69 2.41 -27.39
C GLU A 285 -13.03 3.61 -26.49
N ALA A 286 -12.03 4.39 -26.07
CA ALA A 286 -12.25 5.60 -25.28
C ALA A 286 -13.07 6.65 -26.05
N SER A 287 -12.79 6.81 -27.35
CA SER A 287 -13.52 7.74 -28.22
C SER A 287 -14.97 7.32 -28.43
N GLU A 288 -15.22 6.01 -28.57
CA GLU A 288 -16.57 5.44 -28.68
C GLU A 288 -17.39 5.67 -27.41
N ASN A 289 -16.78 5.46 -26.23
CA ASN A 289 -17.45 5.67 -24.94
C ASN A 289 -17.61 7.15 -24.59
N ARG A 290 -16.73 8.03 -25.10
CA ARG A 290 -16.60 9.43 -24.71
C ARG A 290 -16.29 9.61 -23.22
N PHE A 291 -16.00 10.84 -22.82
CA PHE A 291 -15.66 11.17 -21.43
C PHE A 291 -16.77 10.78 -20.46
N GLU A 292 -18.03 11.08 -20.79
CA GLU A 292 -19.18 10.80 -19.93
C GLU A 292 -19.42 9.29 -19.77
N GLY A 293 -19.22 8.50 -20.82
CA GLY A 293 -19.37 7.05 -20.76
C GLY A 293 -18.26 6.39 -19.93
N LEU A 294 -17.01 6.82 -20.11
CA LEU A 294 -15.90 6.37 -19.27
C LEU A 294 -16.08 6.77 -17.80
N LEU A 295 -16.53 8.00 -17.53
CA LEU A 295 -16.82 8.44 -16.16
C LEU A 295 -17.97 7.65 -15.54
N LYS A 296 -18.99 7.28 -16.33
CA LYS A 296 -20.08 6.41 -15.85
C LYS A 296 -19.56 5.01 -15.50
N LYS A 297 -18.73 4.40 -16.35
CA LYS A 297 -18.06 3.12 -16.06
C LYS A 297 -17.20 3.21 -14.79
N GLN A 298 -16.46 4.30 -14.61
CA GLN A 298 -15.66 4.55 -13.40
C GLN A 298 -16.54 4.53 -12.13
N LYS A 299 -17.65 5.28 -12.15
CA LYS A 299 -18.61 5.31 -11.03
C LYS A 299 -19.19 3.94 -10.72
N ASP A 300 -19.53 3.17 -11.75
CA ASP A 300 -20.11 1.84 -11.60
C ASP A 300 -19.08 0.83 -11.04
N SER A 301 -17.81 0.94 -11.46
CA SER A 301 -16.72 0.13 -10.91
C SER A 301 -16.44 0.46 -9.44
N TRP A 302 -16.40 1.74 -9.06
CA TRP A 302 -16.24 2.13 -7.66
C TRP A 302 -17.44 1.76 -6.79
N ALA A 303 -18.66 1.85 -7.31
CA ALA A 303 -19.84 1.37 -6.59
C ALA A 303 -19.74 -0.11 -6.22
N LYS A 304 -19.23 -0.96 -7.14
CA LYS A 304 -18.99 -2.39 -6.87
C LYS A 304 -17.90 -2.62 -5.83
N ILE A 305 -16.82 -1.83 -5.85
CA ILE A 305 -15.77 -1.89 -4.82
C ILE A 305 -16.38 -1.55 -3.45
N TRP A 306 -17.08 -0.42 -3.36
CA TRP A 306 -17.70 0.04 -2.11
C TRP A 306 -18.78 -0.88 -1.57
N GLU A 307 -19.49 -1.62 -2.44
CA GLU A 307 -20.48 -2.61 -2.01
C GLU A 307 -19.88 -3.64 -1.02
N MET A 308 -18.62 -4.01 -1.21
CA MET A 308 -17.91 -4.97 -0.36
C MET A 308 -16.98 -4.34 0.67
N SER A 309 -16.28 -3.26 0.32
CA SER A 309 -15.22 -2.73 1.17
C SER A 309 -15.63 -1.57 2.07
N ASP A 310 -16.82 -0.96 1.91
CA ASP A 310 -17.21 0.20 2.72
C ASP A 310 -17.29 -0.14 4.22
N ILE A 311 -16.83 0.81 5.02
CA ILE A 311 -17.09 0.85 6.46
C ILE A 311 -17.85 2.14 6.74
N ALA A 312 -19.11 2.00 7.13
CA ALA A 312 -19.95 3.13 7.51
C ALA A 312 -19.78 3.42 9.01
N ILE A 313 -19.50 4.67 9.38
CA ILE A 313 -19.40 5.17 10.75
C ILE A 313 -20.37 6.32 10.90
N GLU A 314 -21.25 6.23 11.90
CA GLU A 314 -22.18 7.30 12.27
C GLU A 314 -21.70 7.98 13.56
N GLY A 315 -21.84 9.31 13.62
CA GLY A 315 -21.46 10.12 14.79
C GLY A 315 -20.11 10.83 14.67
N ASP A 316 -19.17 10.34 13.86
CA ASP A 316 -17.85 10.97 13.64
C ASP A 316 -17.46 11.02 12.15
N VAL A 317 -17.63 12.20 11.55
CA VAL A 317 -17.32 12.43 10.12
C VAL A 317 -15.82 12.36 9.83
N LYS A 318 -14.95 12.79 10.76
CA LYS A 318 -13.49 12.74 10.54
C LYS A 318 -13.00 11.29 10.55
N ALA A 319 -13.55 10.44 11.42
CA ALA A 319 -13.30 9.01 11.43
C ALA A 319 -13.84 8.33 10.16
N GLN A 320 -15.05 8.69 9.71
CA GLN A 320 -15.65 8.17 8.47
C GLN A 320 -14.82 8.53 7.23
N GLN A 321 -14.35 9.78 7.14
CA GLN A 321 -13.49 10.24 6.05
C GLN A 321 -12.17 9.47 6.03
N GLY A 322 -11.54 9.29 7.20
CA GLY A 322 -10.26 8.57 7.33
C GLY A 322 -10.34 7.11 6.86
N ILE A 323 -11.33 6.34 7.31
CA ILE A 323 -11.44 4.94 6.90
C ILE A 323 -11.72 4.79 5.39
N ARG A 324 -12.59 5.65 4.82
CA ARG A 324 -12.87 5.63 3.37
C ARG A 324 -11.67 6.08 2.55
N PHE A 325 -10.90 7.05 3.01
CA PHE A 325 -9.65 7.45 2.37
C PHE A 325 -8.67 6.28 2.27
N ASN A 326 -8.53 5.54 3.37
CA ASN A 326 -7.62 4.40 3.46
C ASN A 326 -8.07 3.25 2.55
N ILE A 327 -9.36 2.90 2.57
CA ILE A 327 -9.93 1.86 1.68
C ILE A 327 -9.82 2.28 0.20
N PHE A 328 -10.08 3.55 -0.11
CA PHE A 328 -9.98 4.08 -1.46
C PHE A 328 -8.57 3.87 -2.02
N HIS A 329 -7.54 4.32 -1.32
CA HIS A 329 -6.15 4.23 -1.76
C HIS A 329 -5.59 2.81 -1.82
N LEU A 330 -6.02 1.90 -0.93
CA LEU A 330 -5.71 0.46 -1.07
C LEU A 330 -6.24 -0.10 -2.40
N ASN A 331 -7.48 0.24 -2.76
CA ASN A 331 -8.09 -0.20 -4.01
C ASN A 331 -7.53 0.50 -5.25
N GLN A 332 -7.02 1.73 -5.12
CA GLN A 332 -6.28 2.40 -6.19
C GLN A 332 -4.92 1.74 -6.47
N THR A 333 -4.28 1.21 -5.44
CA THR A 333 -2.93 0.64 -5.52
C THR A 333 -2.96 -0.81 -6.03
N TYR A 334 -3.91 -1.63 -5.55
CA TYR A 334 -3.97 -3.04 -5.93
C TYR A 334 -5.41 -3.54 -6.02
N LEU A 335 -5.77 -4.06 -7.19
CA LEU A 335 -7.09 -4.64 -7.48
C LEU A 335 -7.07 -6.18 -7.53
N GLY A 336 -5.90 -6.81 -7.52
CA GLY A 336 -5.76 -8.26 -7.67
C GLY A 336 -5.94 -8.79 -9.09
N LYS A 337 -5.77 -7.94 -10.13
CA LYS A 337 -5.90 -8.34 -11.54
C LYS A 337 -4.62 -8.98 -12.13
N ASP A 338 -3.46 -8.76 -11.52
CA ASP A 338 -2.17 -9.25 -12.00
C ASP A 338 -1.38 -9.89 -10.84
N SER A 339 -1.14 -11.20 -10.91
CA SER A 339 -0.40 -11.97 -9.90
C SER A 339 1.10 -11.69 -9.87
N ARG A 340 1.62 -10.92 -10.84
CA ARG A 340 3.01 -10.47 -10.88
C ARG A 340 3.25 -9.18 -10.12
N LEU A 341 2.18 -8.53 -9.64
CA LEU A 341 2.24 -7.26 -8.91
C LEU A 341 2.06 -7.47 -7.40
N ASN A 342 2.48 -6.47 -6.64
CA ASN A 342 2.34 -6.39 -5.20
C ASN A 342 2.06 -4.94 -4.77
N ILE A 343 2.03 -4.68 -3.47
CA ILE A 343 1.63 -3.39 -2.87
C ILE A 343 2.88 -2.70 -2.33
N GLY A 344 3.26 -1.58 -2.93
CA GLY A 344 4.35 -0.75 -2.43
C GLY A 344 3.96 0.04 -1.17
N PRO A 345 4.87 0.29 -0.21
CA PRO A 345 4.57 1.05 1.01
C PRO A 345 3.93 2.41 0.77
N LYS A 346 4.30 3.10 -0.32
CA LYS A 346 3.68 4.36 -0.77
C LYS A 346 2.88 4.24 -2.07
N GLY A 347 2.60 3.01 -2.53
CA GLY A 347 1.87 2.74 -3.76
C GLY A 347 2.34 3.59 -4.95
N PHE A 348 1.42 4.26 -5.62
CA PHE A 348 1.69 5.15 -6.76
C PHE A 348 1.65 6.64 -6.40
N THR A 349 2.09 6.98 -5.18
CA THR A 349 1.91 8.33 -4.63
C THR A 349 3.23 9.06 -4.34
N GLY A 350 4.36 8.39 -4.53
CA GLY A 350 5.69 8.93 -4.24
C GLY A 350 6.79 7.90 -4.49
N GLU A 351 8.05 8.33 -4.36
CA GLU A 351 9.21 7.49 -4.70
C GLU A 351 9.86 6.80 -3.49
N LYS A 352 9.69 7.33 -2.27
CA LYS A 352 10.26 6.73 -1.07
C LYS A 352 9.77 5.28 -0.89
N TYR A 353 10.71 4.39 -0.53
CA TYR A 353 10.59 2.92 -0.52
C TYR A 353 10.55 2.24 -1.90
N GLY A 354 10.68 3.01 -3.00
CA GLY A 354 10.86 2.51 -4.36
C GLY A 354 9.64 1.80 -4.95
N GLY A 355 8.45 1.91 -4.34
CA GLY A 355 7.26 1.15 -4.76
C GLY A 355 7.42 -0.38 -4.68
N SER A 356 8.45 -0.85 -3.97
CA SER A 356 8.85 -2.27 -3.88
C SER A 356 7.98 -3.07 -2.93
N THR A 357 8.11 -4.39 -2.97
CA THR A 357 7.43 -5.33 -2.07
C THR A 357 8.18 -5.49 -0.74
N TYR A 358 7.44 -5.44 0.37
CA TYR A 358 7.91 -5.63 1.75
C TYR A 358 7.08 -6.70 2.48
N TRP A 359 7.44 -7.04 3.72
CA TRP A 359 6.66 -7.95 4.58
C TRP A 359 5.28 -7.39 4.98
N ASP A 360 5.08 -6.08 4.82
CA ASP A 360 3.83 -5.36 4.97
C ASP A 360 2.63 -6.04 4.30
N THR A 361 2.85 -6.59 3.11
CA THR A 361 1.81 -7.26 2.33
C THR A 361 1.23 -8.43 3.08
N GLU A 362 2.08 -9.33 3.55
CA GLU A 362 1.66 -10.55 4.24
C GLU A 362 1.15 -10.26 5.66
N ALA A 363 1.79 -9.33 6.36
CA ALA A 363 1.46 -9.04 7.76
C ALA A 363 0.22 -8.15 7.94
N TYR A 364 -0.08 -7.25 6.99
CA TYR A 364 -1.12 -6.23 7.15
C TYR A 364 -2.12 -6.17 5.98
N CYS A 365 -1.65 -6.24 4.73
CA CYS A 365 -2.53 -6.03 3.58
C CYS A 365 -3.40 -7.25 3.25
N LEU A 366 -2.84 -8.46 3.40
CA LEU A 366 -3.51 -9.71 3.04
C LEU A 366 -4.87 -9.90 3.75
N PRO A 367 -5.04 -9.63 5.07
CA PRO A 367 -6.35 -9.66 5.73
C PRO A 367 -7.42 -8.81 5.03
N PHE A 368 -7.09 -7.58 4.63
CA PHE A 368 -8.01 -6.69 3.94
C PHE A 368 -8.45 -7.28 2.59
N TYR A 369 -7.50 -7.75 1.76
CA TYR A 369 -7.83 -8.31 0.45
C TYR A 369 -8.58 -9.64 0.55
N MET A 370 -8.24 -10.49 1.52
CA MET A 370 -9.01 -11.71 1.78
C MET A 370 -10.47 -11.43 2.14
N ALA A 371 -10.70 -10.43 2.99
CA ALA A 371 -12.04 -10.14 3.50
C ALA A 371 -12.89 -9.31 2.54
N THR A 372 -12.28 -8.44 1.72
CA THR A 372 -13.03 -7.49 0.87
C THR A 372 -13.04 -7.85 -0.61
N LYS A 373 -12.17 -8.77 -1.04
CA LYS A 373 -12.11 -9.26 -2.43
C LYS A 373 -12.49 -10.74 -2.51
N ASN A 374 -12.26 -11.30 -3.69
CA ASN A 374 -12.37 -12.74 -3.91
C ASN A 374 -11.09 -13.45 -3.46
N GLN A 375 -11.22 -14.72 -3.07
CA GLN A 375 -10.14 -15.56 -2.57
C GLN A 375 -8.95 -15.68 -3.54
N GLU A 376 -9.18 -15.52 -4.86
CA GLU A 376 -8.13 -15.57 -5.88
C GLU A 376 -7.19 -14.34 -5.83
N VAL A 377 -7.65 -13.22 -5.27
CA VAL A 377 -6.78 -12.04 -5.05
C VAL A 377 -5.75 -12.34 -3.97
N ALA A 378 -6.19 -12.92 -2.85
CA ALA A 378 -5.29 -13.35 -1.79
C ALA A 378 -4.37 -14.48 -2.25
N TRP A 379 -4.89 -15.42 -3.05
CA TRP A 379 -4.07 -16.45 -3.71
C TRP A 379 -2.96 -15.83 -4.55
N SER A 380 -3.27 -14.81 -5.35
CA SER A 380 -2.31 -14.12 -6.22
C SER A 380 -1.16 -13.48 -5.44
N LEU A 381 -1.43 -12.90 -4.26
CA LEU A 381 -0.38 -12.39 -3.37
C LEU A 381 0.53 -13.50 -2.82
N LEU A 382 -0.03 -14.68 -2.53
CA LEU A 382 0.78 -15.84 -2.11
C LEU A 382 1.53 -16.49 -3.28
N GLU A 383 0.93 -16.53 -4.47
CA GLU A 383 1.55 -17.02 -5.70
C GLU A 383 2.75 -16.15 -6.10
N TYR A 384 2.66 -14.83 -5.90
CA TYR A 384 3.79 -13.90 -6.06
C TYR A 384 5.02 -14.36 -5.24
N ARG A 385 4.83 -14.72 -3.97
CA ARG A 385 5.93 -15.22 -3.11
C ARG A 385 6.43 -16.60 -3.52
N TYR A 386 5.54 -17.49 -3.95
CA TYR A 386 5.95 -18.80 -4.47
C TYR A 386 6.81 -18.66 -5.74
N ASN A 387 6.42 -17.79 -6.68
CA ASN A 387 7.18 -17.53 -7.91
C ASN A 387 8.59 -16.96 -7.64
N HIS A 388 8.80 -16.38 -6.46
CA HIS A 388 10.09 -15.85 -6.00
C HIS A 388 10.85 -16.79 -5.05
N LEU A 389 10.41 -18.04 -4.84
CA LEU A 389 11.05 -18.98 -3.93
C LEU A 389 12.52 -19.26 -4.30
N GLU A 390 12.82 -19.48 -5.57
CA GLU A 390 14.21 -19.73 -6.03
C GLU A 390 15.11 -18.52 -5.74
N LYS A 391 14.60 -17.30 -5.90
CA LYS A 391 15.33 -16.08 -5.56
C LYS A 391 15.54 -15.92 -4.05
N ALA A 392 14.57 -16.32 -3.24
CA ALA A 392 14.75 -16.39 -1.80
C ALA A 392 15.83 -17.41 -1.40
N ILE A 393 15.95 -18.53 -2.12
CA ILE A 393 17.02 -19.51 -1.93
C ILE A 393 18.38 -18.92 -2.33
N GLU A 394 18.46 -18.21 -3.47
CA GLU A 394 19.67 -17.50 -3.89
C GLU A 394 20.11 -16.46 -2.84
N ASN A 395 19.17 -15.70 -2.28
CA ASN A 395 19.44 -14.71 -1.23
C ASN A 395 20.03 -15.37 0.02
N ALA A 396 19.46 -16.49 0.46
CA ALA A 396 19.99 -17.24 1.61
C ALA A 396 21.39 -17.80 1.31
N HIS A 397 21.62 -18.31 0.10
CA HIS A 397 22.92 -18.83 -0.31
C HIS A 397 24.02 -17.76 -0.29
N LYS A 398 23.71 -16.52 -0.69
CA LYS A 398 24.64 -15.38 -0.58
C LYS A 398 25.11 -15.12 0.87
N LEU A 399 24.31 -15.50 1.86
CA LEU A 399 24.61 -15.36 3.28
C LEU A 399 25.14 -16.65 3.93
N GLY A 400 25.44 -17.69 3.12
CA GLY A 400 26.04 -18.94 3.58
C GLY A 400 25.05 -20.02 4.01
N PHE A 401 23.75 -19.84 3.78
CA PHE A 401 22.76 -20.89 4.00
C PHE A 401 22.73 -21.87 2.83
N ILE A 402 22.44 -23.15 3.10
CA ILE A 402 22.55 -24.24 2.12
C ILE A 402 21.27 -25.09 2.05
N ASN A 403 21.30 -26.12 1.19
CA ASN A 403 20.26 -27.15 1.07
C ASN A 403 18.87 -26.62 0.71
N GLY A 404 18.78 -25.50 -0.01
CA GLY A 404 17.50 -24.89 -0.36
C GLY A 404 16.81 -24.16 0.80
N ALA A 405 17.56 -23.69 1.79
CA ALA A 405 17.08 -22.69 2.73
C ALA A 405 16.66 -21.44 1.97
N ALA A 406 15.47 -20.91 2.27
CA ALA A 406 14.92 -19.72 1.63
C ALA A 406 14.91 -18.55 2.61
N LEU A 407 15.50 -17.43 2.23
CA LEU A 407 15.40 -16.15 2.91
C LEU A 407 14.76 -15.15 1.95
N TYR A 408 13.49 -14.86 2.18
CA TYR A 408 12.81 -13.83 1.43
C TYR A 408 13.46 -12.47 1.69
N PRO A 409 13.51 -11.60 0.68
CA PRO A 409 14.13 -10.28 0.81
C PRO A 409 13.29 -9.36 1.69
N MET A 410 13.94 -8.37 2.31
CA MET A 410 13.24 -7.26 2.94
C MET A 410 12.56 -6.38 1.90
N VAL A 411 13.26 -6.09 0.80
CA VAL A 411 12.78 -5.23 -0.29
C VAL A 411 12.98 -5.93 -1.62
N THR A 412 11.94 -6.00 -2.45
CA THR A 412 12.09 -6.62 -3.78
C THR A 412 11.05 -6.23 -4.83
N MET A 413 11.42 -6.41 -6.09
CA MET A 413 10.50 -6.43 -7.24
C MET A 413 10.36 -7.81 -7.88
N ASN A 414 11.43 -8.59 -7.88
CA ASN A 414 11.59 -9.84 -8.65
C ASN A 414 12.05 -11.04 -7.79
N GLY A 415 12.06 -10.88 -6.46
CA GLY A 415 12.53 -11.87 -5.49
C GLY A 415 13.96 -11.66 -4.99
N GLU A 416 14.79 -10.89 -5.70
CA GLU A 416 16.14 -10.55 -5.22
C GLU A 416 16.07 -9.48 -4.13
N GLU A 417 16.95 -9.57 -3.14
CA GLU A 417 17.12 -8.52 -2.14
C GLU A 417 17.52 -7.19 -2.80
N CYS A 418 16.97 -6.09 -2.30
CA CYS A 418 17.26 -4.74 -2.76
C CYS A 418 17.71 -3.83 -1.61
N HIS A 419 17.46 -4.19 -0.35
CA HIS A 419 17.84 -3.38 0.81
C HIS A 419 19.35 -3.39 1.07
N ASN A 420 19.92 -2.26 1.48
CA ASN A 420 21.36 -2.04 1.54
C ASN A 420 21.90 -1.60 2.91
N GLU A 421 21.20 -1.89 4.00
CA GLU A 421 21.67 -1.70 5.39
C GLU A 421 21.70 -3.05 6.11
N TRP A 422 22.88 -3.47 6.57
CA TRP A 422 23.14 -4.84 7.04
C TRP A 422 22.27 -5.24 8.23
N GLU A 423 21.97 -4.29 9.11
CA GLU A 423 21.09 -4.43 10.27
C GLU A 423 19.64 -4.80 9.89
N ILE A 424 19.24 -4.55 8.64
CA ILE A 424 17.91 -4.87 8.13
C ILE A 424 17.99 -6.00 7.10
N THR A 425 18.85 -5.82 6.09
CA THR A 425 19.04 -6.74 4.95
C THR A 425 19.35 -8.15 5.44
N PHE A 426 20.25 -8.30 6.42
CA PHE A 426 20.69 -9.62 6.88
C PHE A 426 20.01 -10.06 8.18
N GLU A 427 19.57 -9.11 9.00
CA GLU A 427 19.20 -9.37 10.39
C GLU A 427 17.70 -9.24 10.68
N GLU A 428 16.92 -8.51 9.86
CA GLU A 428 15.46 -8.38 10.04
C GLU A 428 14.68 -9.56 9.46
N ILE A 429 15.01 -10.75 9.93
CA ILE A 429 14.64 -12.02 9.30
C ILE A 429 13.24 -12.52 9.68
N HIS A 430 12.53 -11.85 10.60
CA HIS A 430 11.16 -12.18 10.99
C HIS A 430 10.18 -12.12 9.79
N ARG A 431 10.52 -11.39 8.73
CA ARG A 431 9.81 -11.36 7.43
C ARG A 431 9.53 -12.74 6.83
N ASN A 432 10.43 -13.71 7.01
CA ASN A 432 10.20 -15.09 6.57
C ASN A 432 9.01 -15.74 7.28
N GLY A 433 8.80 -15.38 8.55
CA GLY A 433 7.67 -15.85 9.32
C GLY A 433 6.36 -15.17 8.94
N ALA A 434 6.38 -13.88 8.55
CA ALA A 434 5.20 -13.22 8.00
C ALA A 434 4.65 -13.95 6.76
N ILE A 435 5.54 -14.42 5.87
CA ILE A 435 5.17 -15.20 4.68
C ILE A 435 4.57 -16.55 5.06
N SER A 436 5.17 -17.25 6.03
CA SER A 436 4.63 -18.53 6.52
C SER A 436 3.26 -18.34 7.19
N PHE A 437 3.10 -17.26 7.96
CA PHE A 437 1.84 -16.90 8.61
C PHE A 437 0.76 -16.53 7.60
N ALA A 438 1.11 -15.86 6.50
CA ALA A 438 0.17 -15.56 5.42
C ALA A 438 -0.39 -16.82 4.75
N ILE A 439 0.44 -17.86 4.54
CA ILE A 439 -0.01 -19.17 4.02
C ILE A 439 -1.00 -19.82 4.99
N TYR A 440 -0.71 -19.81 6.29
CA TYR A 440 -1.61 -20.29 7.34
C TYR A 440 -2.92 -19.50 7.37
N ASN A 441 -2.83 -18.17 7.36
CA ASN A 441 -3.99 -17.29 7.51
C ASN A 441 -4.92 -17.39 6.29
N TYR A 442 -4.37 -17.57 5.09
CA TYR A 442 -5.15 -17.83 3.89
C TYR A 442 -6.02 -19.08 4.06
N HIS A 443 -5.41 -20.23 4.38
CA HIS A 443 -6.17 -21.46 4.58
C HIS A 443 -7.18 -21.31 5.72
N ARG A 444 -6.77 -20.75 6.86
CA ARG A 444 -7.65 -20.52 8.02
C ARG A 444 -8.91 -19.73 7.63
N PHE A 445 -8.73 -18.63 6.90
CA PHE A 445 -9.82 -17.72 6.55
C PHE A 445 -10.70 -18.26 5.41
N THR A 446 -10.09 -18.73 4.31
CA THR A 446 -10.84 -19.15 3.10
C THR A 446 -11.36 -20.59 3.19
N GLY A 447 -10.73 -21.43 4.01
CA GLY A 447 -10.93 -22.88 4.00
C GLY A 447 -10.34 -23.58 2.77
N ASP A 448 -9.68 -22.84 1.86
CA ASP A 448 -9.03 -23.44 0.68
C ASP A 448 -7.66 -24.00 1.05
N TYR A 449 -7.64 -25.30 1.37
CA TYR A 449 -6.41 -26.04 1.63
C TYR A 449 -5.56 -26.24 0.35
N SER A 450 -6.11 -26.06 -0.84
CA SER A 450 -5.45 -26.46 -2.10
C SER A 450 -4.18 -25.67 -2.42
N TYR A 451 -4.00 -24.48 -1.83
CA TYR A 451 -2.75 -23.71 -1.97
C TYR A 451 -1.54 -24.46 -1.41
N ILE A 452 -1.70 -25.10 -0.24
CA ILE A 452 -0.60 -25.74 0.49
C ILE A 452 0.06 -26.88 -0.33
N PRO A 453 -0.67 -27.90 -0.82
CA PRO A 453 -0.06 -28.98 -1.61
C PRO A 453 0.32 -28.54 -3.03
N LYS A 454 -0.21 -27.45 -3.58
CA LYS A 454 0.19 -26.96 -4.91
C LYS A 454 1.47 -26.13 -4.87
N MET A 455 1.63 -25.28 -3.85
CA MET A 455 2.71 -24.28 -3.76
C MET A 455 3.23 -24.11 -2.34
N GLY A 456 2.33 -23.87 -1.37
CA GLY A 456 2.71 -23.38 -0.05
C GLY A 456 3.68 -24.27 0.73
N LEU A 457 3.56 -25.60 0.61
CA LEU A 457 4.43 -26.52 1.34
C LEU A 457 5.90 -26.43 0.87
N GLU A 458 6.15 -26.10 -0.40
CA GLU A 458 7.51 -25.89 -0.90
C GLU A 458 8.14 -24.65 -0.29
N VAL A 459 7.37 -23.56 -0.16
CA VAL A 459 7.78 -22.34 0.55
C VAL A 459 8.09 -22.64 2.02
N LEU A 460 7.17 -23.34 2.69
CA LEU A 460 7.31 -23.71 4.10
C LEU A 460 8.54 -24.58 4.39
N ILE A 461 8.88 -25.50 3.47
CA ILE A 461 10.12 -26.32 3.56
C ILE A 461 11.36 -25.42 3.46
N GLY A 462 11.42 -24.52 2.48
CA GLY A 462 12.55 -23.61 2.32
C GLY A 462 12.75 -22.71 3.55
N VAL A 463 11.67 -22.18 4.11
CA VAL A 463 11.70 -21.36 5.32
C VAL A 463 12.09 -22.17 6.57
N ALA A 464 11.60 -23.40 6.74
CA ALA A 464 11.99 -24.26 7.86
C ALA A 464 13.49 -24.62 7.83
N ARG A 465 14.04 -24.87 6.62
CA ARG A 465 15.49 -25.07 6.42
C ARG A 465 16.31 -23.85 6.82
N PHE A 466 15.85 -22.65 6.45
CA PHE A 466 16.48 -21.41 6.89
C PHE A 466 16.47 -21.29 8.41
N TRP A 467 15.32 -21.47 9.07
CA TRP A 467 15.23 -21.35 10.53
C TRP A 467 16.12 -22.34 11.25
N GLN A 468 16.12 -23.61 10.86
CA GLN A 468 16.98 -24.62 11.48
C GLN A 468 18.47 -24.25 11.39
N GLN A 469 18.92 -23.71 10.26
CA GLN A 469 20.32 -23.31 10.06
C GLN A 469 20.67 -21.99 10.77
N ARG A 470 19.67 -21.13 11.04
CA ARG A 470 19.87 -19.83 11.66
C ARG A 470 20.05 -19.88 13.18
N PHE A 471 19.51 -20.91 13.83
CA PHE A 471 19.67 -21.14 15.27
C PHE A 471 21.05 -21.72 15.61
N ASN A 472 21.60 -21.29 16.74
CA ASN A 472 22.81 -21.85 17.35
C ASN A 472 22.42 -22.64 18.61
N PHE A 473 23.03 -23.78 18.86
CA PHE A 473 22.90 -24.43 20.18
C PHE A 473 23.85 -23.76 21.16
N SER A 474 23.32 -23.22 22.26
CA SER A 474 24.11 -22.60 23.33
C SER A 474 24.46 -23.66 24.38
N GLU A 475 25.74 -23.95 24.57
CA GLU A 475 26.20 -24.85 25.65
C GLU A 475 25.94 -24.28 27.04
N ASP A 476 25.92 -22.95 27.19
CA ASP A 476 25.63 -22.30 28.47
C ASP A 476 24.15 -22.43 28.86
N LYS A 477 23.24 -22.15 27.90
CA LYS A 477 21.79 -22.23 28.15
C LYS A 477 21.21 -23.63 27.96
N GLN A 478 21.96 -24.55 27.35
CA GLN A 478 21.48 -25.88 26.90
C GLN A 478 20.22 -25.80 26.01
N GLN A 479 20.12 -24.71 25.25
CA GLN A 479 18.97 -24.37 24.40
C GLN A 479 19.44 -23.76 23.07
N TYR A 480 18.59 -23.79 22.06
CA TYR A 480 18.80 -23.09 20.81
C TYR A 480 18.52 -21.59 20.97
N VAL A 481 19.49 -20.77 20.59
CA VAL A 481 19.46 -19.31 20.63
C VAL A 481 19.59 -18.74 19.23
N MET A 482 19.06 -17.54 19.02
CA MET A 482 19.23 -16.81 17.77
C MET A 482 19.97 -15.51 18.04
N LEU A 483 21.17 -15.38 17.51
CA LEU A 483 22.07 -14.25 17.77
C LEU A 483 22.12 -13.28 16.59
N GLY A 484 22.32 -11.99 16.84
CA GLY A 484 22.50 -10.96 15.80
C GLY A 484 21.30 -10.81 14.86
N VAL A 485 20.16 -10.41 15.42
CA VAL A 485 18.92 -10.17 14.67
C VAL A 485 18.39 -8.75 14.92
N THR A 486 17.51 -8.32 14.04
CA THR A 486 16.65 -7.14 14.22
C THR A 486 15.20 -7.61 14.22
N GLY A 487 14.44 -7.25 15.25
CA GLY A 487 13.00 -7.52 15.30
C GLY A 487 12.21 -6.48 14.49
N PRO A 488 10.86 -6.54 14.47
CA PRO A 488 10.04 -5.45 13.94
C PRO A 488 10.38 -4.08 14.54
N ASN A 489 10.86 -4.05 15.79
CA ASN A 489 11.44 -2.84 16.35
C ASN A 489 12.84 -2.58 15.79
N GLU A 490 12.92 -1.86 14.67
CA GLU A 490 14.18 -1.47 14.03
C GLU A 490 15.06 -0.53 14.87
N TYR A 491 14.60 -0.06 16.04
CA TYR A 491 15.44 0.66 17.02
C TYR A 491 16.24 -0.27 17.93
N GLU A 492 16.27 -1.56 17.61
CA GLU A 492 17.09 -2.58 18.25
C GLU A 492 17.78 -3.39 17.15
N ASN A 493 19.06 -3.13 16.92
CA ASN A 493 19.84 -3.80 15.87
C ASN A 493 20.89 -4.74 16.46
N ASN A 494 21.19 -5.82 15.75
CA ASN A 494 22.17 -6.83 16.16
C ASN A 494 21.93 -7.39 17.57
N VAL A 495 20.65 -7.51 17.96
CA VAL A 495 20.26 -8.03 19.28
C VAL A 495 20.22 -9.55 19.29
N ASN A 496 20.18 -10.13 20.50
CA ASN A 496 20.13 -11.58 20.68
C ASN A 496 18.77 -11.99 21.26
N ASN A 497 18.27 -13.11 20.74
CA ASN A 497 17.05 -13.77 21.21
C ASN A 497 15.85 -12.85 21.20
N ASN A 498 15.63 -12.11 20.10
CA ASN A 498 14.41 -11.34 19.93
C ASN A 498 13.21 -12.30 20.09
N TRP A 499 12.34 -12.05 21.08
CA TRP A 499 11.32 -13.02 21.47
C TRP A 499 10.35 -13.32 20.32
N TYR A 500 9.89 -12.29 19.62
CA TYR A 500 8.98 -12.46 18.49
C TYR A 500 9.61 -13.31 17.39
N THR A 501 10.84 -13.01 16.99
CA THR A 501 11.56 -13.76 15.95
C THR A 501 11.76 -15.23 16.37
N ASN A 502 12.18 -15.49 17.61
CA ASN A 502 12.34 -16.85 18.11
C ASN A 502 11.01 -17.62 18.10
N TYR A 503 9.93 -16.98 18.56
CA TYR A 503 8.62 -17.62 18.69
C TYR A 503 7.99 -17.89 17.32
N LEU A 504 8.10 -16.93 16.42
CA LEU A 504 7.67 -17.04 15.04
C LEU A 504 8.44 -18.14 14.29
N ALA A 505 9.77 -18.23 14.47
CA ALA A 505 10.58 -19.27 13.86
C ALA A 505 10.20 -20.67 14.36
N LYS A 506 9.97 -20.81 15.68
CA LYS A 506 9.42 -22.05 16.27
C LYS A 506 8.09 -22.42 15.60
N TRP A 507 7.17 -21.47 15.56
CA TRP A 507 5.84 -21.68 14.99
C TRP A 507 5.91 -22.08 13.50
N CYS A 508 6.78 -21.44 12.70
CA CYS A 508 6.96 -21.80 11.30
C CYS A 508 7.41 -23.26 11.14
N ILE A 509 8.39 -23.70 11.95
CA ILE A 509 8.87 -25.08 11.91
C ILE A 509 7.74 -26.05 12.27
N ASP A 510 7.03 -25.79 13.37
CA ASP A 510 5.94 -26.65 13.85
C ASP A 510 4.82 -26.75 12.81
N TYR A 511 4.44 -25.61 12.21
CA TYR A 511 3.42 -25.57 11.15
C TYR A 511 3.88 -26.34 9.91
N THR A 512 5.13 -26.18 9.46
CA THR A 512 5.67 -26.96 8.33
C THR A 512 5.62 -28.47 8.62
N LEU A 513 6.01 -28.90 9.81
CA LEU A 513 5.97 -30.30 10.23
C LEU A 513 4.54 -30.86 10.28
N GLU A 514 3.57 -30.05 10.72
CA GLU A 514 2.15 -30.40 10.66
C GLU A 514 1.68 -30.57 9.21
N GLN A 515 1.93 -29.58 8.35
CA GLN A 515 1.49 -29.61 6.96
C GLN A 515 2.13 -30.75 6.17
N LEU A 516 3.38 -31.11 6.45
CA LEU A 516 4.01 -32.32 5.89
C LEU A 516 3.20 -33.59 6.20
N LYS A 517 2.74 -33.76 7.45
CA LYS A 517 1.92 -34.91 7.85
C LYS A 517 0.57 -34.91 7.15
N VAL A 518 -0.09 -33.75 7.10
CA VAL A 518 -1.41 -33.61 6.47
C VAL A 518 -1.33 -33.87 4.96
N VAL A 519 -0.37 -33.25 4.25
CA VAL A 519 -0.18 -33.43 2.81
C VAL A 519 0.23 -34.86 2.48
N LYS A 520 1.12 -35.49 3.26
CA LYS A 520 1.46 -36.91 3.09
C LYS A 520 0.24 -37.83 3.18
N SER A 521 -0.65 -37.57 4.14
CA SER A 521 -1.83 -38.40 4.38
C SER A 521 -2.96 -38.14 3.38
N LYS A 522 -3.26 -36.88 3.08
CA LYS A 522 -4.44 -36.49 2.28
C LYS A 522 -4.14 -36.23 0.80
N TYR A 523 -2.90 -35.88 0.46
CA TYR A 523 -2.47 -35.51 -0.90
C TYR A 523 -1.15 -36.22 -1.29
N PRO A 524 -1.10 -37.57 -1.29
CA PRO A 524 0.14 -38.32 -1.45
C PRO A 524 0.86 -38.08 -2.79
N LYS A 525 0.12 -37.75 -3.86
CA LYS A 525 0.71 -37.40 -5.16
C LYS A 525 1.49 -36.10 -5.09
N ASP A 526 0.90 -35.06 -4.50
CA ASP A 526 1.57 -33.78 -4.28
C ASP A 526 2.72 -33.93 -3.30
N TYR A 527 2.56 -34.71 -2.24
CA TYR A 527 3.63 -35.02 -1.30
C TYR A 527 4.87 -35.59 -2.02
N ASN A 528 4.69 -36.62 -2.86
CA ASN A 528 5.80 -37.22 -3.59
C ASN A 528 6.46 -36.22 -4.54
N ARG A 529 5.67 -35.44 -5.29
CA ARG A 529 6.17 -34.36 -6.16
C ARG A 529 7.00 -33.34 -5.37
N ILE A 530 6.54 -32.94 -4.20
CA ILE A 530 7.20 -31.96 -3.33
C ILE A 530 8.49 -32.53 -2.76
N VAL A 531 8.47 -33.77 -2.28
CA VAL A 531 9.67 -34.45 -1.77
C VAL A 531 10.72 -34.58 -2.89
N ASP A 532 10.31 -34.99 -4.09
CA ASP A 532 11.20 -35.10 -5.25
C ASP A 532 11.78 -33.73 -5.64
N LYS A 533 10.93 -32.70 -5.72
CA LYS A 533 11.36 -31.34 -6.09
C LYS A 533 12.29 -30.70 -5.05
N THR A 534 11.98 -30.86 -3.77
CA THR A 534 12.73 -30.22 -2.67
C THR A 534 13.88 -31.08 -2.15
N SER A 535 13.98 -32.34 -2.61
CA SER A 535 14.91 -33.36 -2.09
C SER A 535 14.82 -33.50 -0.56
N LEU A 536 13.61 -33.41 0.00
CA LEU A 536 13.39 -33.42 1.45
C LEU A 536 13.75 -34.78 2.06
N ALA A 537 14.70 -34.78 3.01
CA ALA A 537 15.07 -35.98 3.75
C ALA A 537 14.38 -36.04 5.13
N SER A 538 13.98 -37.25 5.56
CA SER A 538 13.34 -37.45 6.88
C SER A 538 14.20 -36.93 8.04
N ALA A 539 15.53 -37.09 7.97
CA ALA A 539 16.46 -36.58 8.98
C ALA A 539 16.42 -35.05 9.13
N GLU A 540 16.07 -34.30 8.07
CA GLU A 540 15.88 -32.85 8.17
C GLU A 540 14.72 -32.54 9.12
N THR A 541 13.58 -33.22 8.93
CA THR A 541 12.37 -32.98 9.74
C THR A 541 12.57 -33.31 11.21
N GLU A 542 13.37 -34.33 11.52
CA GLU A 542 13.76 -34.67 12.90
C GLU A 542 14.64 -33.59 13.53
N ASN A 543 15.60 -33.05 12.77
CA ASN A 543 16.43 -31.94 13.22
C ASN A 543 15.63 -30.65 13.41
N TRP A 544 14.67 -30.36 12.53
CA TRP A 544 13.77 -29.21 12.69
C TRP A 544 12.99 -29.32 14.00
N ALA A 545 12.40 -30.50 14.27
CA ALA A 545 11.68 -30.75 15.51
C ALA A 545 12.59 -30.63 16.74
N LYS A 546 13.84 -31.11 16.66
CA LYS A 546 14.83 -30.96 17.74
C LYS A 546 15.09 -29.48 18.07
N VAL A 547 15.24 -28.64 17.05
CA VAL A 547 15.42 -27.19 17.26
C VAL A 547 14.16 -26.59 17.88
N ALA A 548 13.00 -26.74 17.23
CA ALA A 548 11.75 -26.12 17.67
C ALA A 548 11.35 -26.47 19.11
N ASN A 549 11.63 -27.69 19.56
CA ASN A 549 11.30 -28.15 20.91
C ASN A 549 12.23 -27.62 22.01
N ASN A 550 13.34 -26.96 21.67
CA ASN A 550 14.33 -26.52 22.66
C ASN A 550 14.86 -25.10 22.38
N ILE A 551 14.00 -24.19 21.92
CA ILE A 551 14.33 -22.76 21.72
C ILE A 551 14.30 -22.01 23.05
N TYR A 552 15.27 -21.13 23.24
CA TYR A 552 15.32 -20.18 24.36
C TYR A 552 14.41 -18.97 24.10
N PHE A 553 13.61 -18.61 25.11
CA PHE A 553 12.78 -17.42 25.13
C PHE A 553 13.19 -16.57 26.34
N PRO A 554 13.71 -15.35 26.16
CA PRO A 554 14.13 -14.54 27.30
C PRO A 554 12.90 -14.12 28.10
N TYR A 555 12.93 -14.36 29.42
CA TYR A 555 11.81 -14.11 30.32
C TYR A 555 12.30 -13.41 31.59
N SER A 556 11.52 -12.45 32.08
CA SER A 556 11.77 -11.76 33.34
C SER A 556 10.79 -12.23 34.41
N GLU A 557 11.26 -13.01 35.37
CA GLU A 557 10.45 -13.44 36.53
C GLU A 557 9.96 -12.25 37.36
N LYS A 558 10.76 -11.18 37.45
CA LYS A 558 10.42 -9.98 38.22
C LYS A 558 9.22 -9.23 37.61
N HIS A 559 9.17 -9.15 36.28
CA HIS A 559 8.13 -8.43 35.56
C HIS A 559 7.02 -9.35 35.02
N GLU A 560 7.22 -10.67 35.11
CA GLU A 560 6.37 -11.73 34.57
C GLU A 560 6.08 -11.57 33.06
N ILE A 561 7.09 -11.15 32.31
CA ILE A 561 7.01 -10.91 30.86
C ILE A 561 8.14 -11.59 30.09
N PHE A 562 7.86 -11.99 28.86
CA PHE A 562 8.88 -12.21 27.85
C PHE A 562 9.56 -10.89 27.52
N LEU A 563 10.88 -10.93 27.46
CA LEU A 563 11.69 -9.79 27.07
C LEU A 563 11.73 -9.68 25.55
N GLN A 564 11.64 -8.46 25.03
CA GLN A 564 11.80 -8.20 23.60
C GLN A 564 13.12 -8.77 23.06
N GLN A 565 14.20 -8.72 23.84
CA GLN A 565 15.50 -9.35 23.57
C GLN A 565 16.28 -9.53 24.89
N ASP A 566 17.36 -10.32 24.87
CA ASP A 566 18.31 -10.37 25.99
C ASP A 566 18.90 -8.96 26.25
N GLY A 567 19.02 -8.57 27.52
CA GLY A 567 19.58 -7.28 27.93
C GLY A 567 18.63 -6.07 27.84
N PHE A 568 17.36 -6.24 27.42
CA PHE A 568 16.40 -5.11 27.33
C PHE A 568 16.24 -4.36 28.67
N LEU A 569 16.23 -5.07 29.80
CA LEU A 569 16.05 -4.49 31.12
C LEU A 569 17.28 -3.74 31.67
N ASP A 570 18.44 -3.85 31.01
CA ASP A 570 19.65 -3.10 31.40
C ASP A 570 19.59 -1.64 30.94
N LYS A 571 18.63 -1.31 30.06
CA LYS A 571 18.39 0.05 29.55
C LYS A 571 17.81 0.95 30.63
N ILE A 572 18.01 2.25 30.48
CA ILE A 572 17.38 3.25 31.34
C ILE A 572 15.91 3.39 30.92
N LEU A 573 15.02 2.70 31.63
CA LEU A 573 13.59 2.62 31.33
C LEU A 573 12.84 3.93 31.65
N ILE A 574 12.89 4.89 30.72
CA ILE A 574 12.09 6.12 30.72
C ILE A 574 10.91 5.95 29.76
N ARG A 575 9.69 6.18 30.22
CA ARG A 575 8.48 6.06 29.39
C ARG A 575 8.40 7.22 28.40
N VAL A 576 7.75 7.01 27.25
CA VAL A 576 7.58 8.02 26.21
C VAL A 576 6.86 9.27 26.72
N LYS A 577 5.92 9.12 27.67
CA LYS A 577 5.22 10.26 28.29
C LYS A 577 6.14 11.17 29.10
N ASP A 578 7.25 10.64 29.59
CA ASP A 578 8.24 11.33 30.42
C ASP A 578 9.42 11.83 29.56
N LEU A 579 9.43 11.52 28.26
CA LEU A 579 10.36 12.08 27.28
C LEU A 579 9.93 13.48 26.87
N ASP A 580 10.88 14.41 26.82
CA ASP A 580 10.62 15.77 26.33
C ASP A 580 10.09 15.74 24.88
N LYS A 581 8.91 16.33 24.67
CA LYS A 581 8.25 16.43 23.36
C LYS A 581 9.11 17.15 22.32
N SER A 582 10.01 18.05 22.75
CA SER A 582 10.94 18.76 21.87
C SER A 582 11.92 17.80 21.17
N GLN A 583 12.10 16.58 21.71
CA GLN A 583 13.01 15.56 21.20
C GLN A 583 12.35 14.56 20.24
N ARG A 584 11.05 14.69 19.96
CA ARG A 584 10.30 13.80 19.06
C ARG A 584 10.02 14.41 17.68
N PRO A 585 9.97 13.62 16.59
CA PRO A 585 10.28 12.19 16.54
C PRO A 585 11.80 11.94 16.72
N ILE A 586 12.16 10.82 17.33
CA ILE A 586 13.55 10.55 17.73
C ILE A 586 14.43 10.21 16.52
N ASN A 587 13.89 9.58 15.47
CA ASN A 587 14.62 9.35 14.20
C ASN A 587 15.17 10.61 13.53
N GLN A 588 14.56 11.78 13.75
CA GLN A 588 14.97 13.05 13.16
C GLN A 588 15.86 13.89 14.10
N LYS A 589 15.89 13.57 15.40
CA LYS A 589 16.46 14.45 16.43
C LYS A 589 17.57 13.83 17.24
N TRP A 590 17.68 12.50 17.25
CA TRP A 590 18.68 11.77 18.00
C TRP A 590 19.70 11.14 17.05
N SER A 591 20.93 10.98 17.53
CA SER A 591 21.90 10.12 16.86
C SER A 591 21.45 8.66 16.97
N TRP A 592 21.75 7.85 15.94
CA TRP A 592 21.30 6.46 15.87
C TRP A 592 21.74 5.63 17.08
N ASP A 593 22.98 5.79 17.55
CA ASP A 593 23.49 5.11 18.76
C ASP A 593 22.67 5.41 20.03
N ARG A 594 22.09 6.61 20.12
CA ARG A 594 21.24 7.02 21.24
C ARG A 594 19.89 6.34 21.18
N ILE A 595 19.33 6.21 19.98
CA ILE A 595 18.10 5.46 19.73
C ILE A 595 18.31 4.00 20.14
N LEU A 596 19.36 3.34 19.64
CA LEU A 596 19.63 1.92 19.88
C LEU A 596 19.82 1.55 21.36
N ARG A 597 20.51 2.39 22.15
CA ARG A 597 20.69 2.09 23.60
C ARG A 597 19.52 2.56 24.47
N SER A 598 18.53 3.24 23.91
CA SER A 598 17.34 3.72 24.64
C SER A 598 16.31 2.59 24.81
N PRO A 599 15.31 2.73 25.68
CA PRO A 599 14.23 1.75 25.81
C PRO A 599 13.13 1.93 24.76
N TYR A 600 13.25 2.91 23.84
CA TYR A 600 12.15 3.29 22.96
C TYR A 600 11.98 2.31 21.81
N ILE A 601 10.72 1.98 21.56
CA ILE A 601 10.30 0.99 20.59
C ILE A 601 9.66 1.70 19.38
N LYS A 602 10.20 1.49 18.18
CA LYS A 602 9.69 2.09 16.93
C LYS A 602 8.25 1.66 16.67
N GLN A 603 7.99 0.35 16.76
CA GLN A 603 6.72 -0.30 16.44
C GLN A 603 6.52 -1.60 17.22
N ALA A 604 5.31 -2.18 17.16
CA ALA A 604 4.99 -3.43 17.85
C ALA A 604 6.00 -4.54 17.49
N ASP A 605 6.57 -5.17 18.51
CA ASP A 605 7.55 -6.27 18.39
C ASP A 605 7.07 -7.50 19.18
N VAL A 606 7.22 -7.51 20.51
CA VAL A 606 6.54 -8.49 21.38
C VAL A 606 5.02 -8.42 21.18
N LEU A 607 4.49 -7.21 21.09
CA LEU A 607 3.08 -6.98 20.81
C LEU A 607 2.67 -7.42 19.38
N GLN A 608 3.60 -7.48 18.42
CA GLN A 608 3.32 -8.07 17.10
C GLN A 608 3.11 -9.58 17.21
N GLY A 609 3.95 -10.26 18.00
CA GLY A 609 3.81 -11.69 18.27
C GLY A 609 2.49 -12.04 18.94
N PHE A 610 2.07 -11.24 19.93
CA PHE A 610 0.77 -11.43 20.57
C PHE A 610 -0.42 -11.14 19.66
N TYR A 611 -0.26 -10.28 18.67
CA TYR A 611 -1.31 -10.10 17.67
C TYR A 611 -1.43 -11.33 16.75
N PHE A 612 -0.31 -11.88 16.25
CA PHE A 612 -0.33 -13.09 15.40
C PHE A 612 -0.82 -14.34 16.13
N PHE A 613 -0.41 -14.50 17.39
CA PHE A 613 -0.62 -15.70 18.19
C PHE A 613 -1.49 -15.44 19.41
N GLU A 614 -2.45 -14.52 19.31
CA GLU A 614 -3.31 -14.05 20.40
C GLU A 614 -3.94 -15.22 21.18
N ASP A 615 -4.40 -16.25 20.45
CA ASP A 615 -5.09 -17.42 20.99
C ASP A 615 -4.17 -18.44 21.67
N HIS A 616 -2.85 -18.26 21.61
CA HIS A 616 -1.89 -19.10 22.33
C HIS A 616 -1.70 -18.64 23.79
N PHE A 617 -2.20 -17.46 24.18
CA PHE A 617 -1.93 -16.83 25.47
C PHE A 617 -3.20 -16.42 26.20
N GLY A 618 -3.15 -16.45 27.53
CA GLY A 618 -4.22 -15.95 28.38
C GLY A 618 -4.32 -14.42 28.33
N ARG A 619 -5.52 -13.87 28.58
CA ARG A 619 -5.77 -12.41 28.60
C ARG A 619 -4.85 -11.69 29.59
N ASP A 620 -4.54 -12.31 30.73
CA ASP A 620 -3.63 -11.77 31.75
C ASP A 620 -2.19 -11.61 31.23
N VAL A 621 -1.70 -12.59 30.45
CA VAL A 621 -0.39 -12.51 29.79
C VAL A 621 -0.39 -11.35 28.78
N LEU A 622 -1.42 -11.27 27.92
CA LEU A 622 -1.56 -10.19 26.95
C LEU A 622 -1.56 -8.81 27.64
N GLU A 623 -2.33 -8.68 28.73
CA GLU A 623 -2.45 -7.44 29.49
C GLU A 623 -1.12 -7.00 30.11
N LYS A 624 -0.39 -7.90 30.77
CA LYS A 624 0.92 -7.60 31.38
C LYS A 624 1.94 -7.09 30.35
N HIS A 625 2.00 -7.71 29.18
CA HIS A 625 2.95 -7.32 28.14
C HIS A 625 2.55 -6.01 27.47
N PHE A 626 1.25 -5.80 27.24
CA PHE A 626 0.74 -4.53 26.74
C PHE A 626 1.07 -3.37 27.69
N ASP A 627 0.81 -3.55 29.00
CA ASP A 627 1.12 -2.57 30.04
C ASP A 627 2.61 -2.24 30.17
N PHE A 628 3.47 -3.20 29.85
CA PHE A 628 4.90 -2.98 29.88
C PHE A 628 5.41 -2.27 28.63
N TYR A 629 5.05 -2.74 27.43
CA TYR A 629 5.67 -2.31 26.18
C TYR A 629 5.03 -1.07 25.53
N GLU A 630 3.72 -0.88 25.65
CA GLU A 630 3.06 0.29 25.05
C GLU A 630 3.64 1.62 25.56
N PRO A 631 3.93 1.80 26.87
CA PRO A 631 4.48 3.06 27.37
C PRO A 631 5.88 3.41 26.86
N PHE A 632 6.61 2.46 26.26
CA PHE A 632 7.92 2.67 25.64
C PHE A 632 7.84 2.82 24.11
N THR A 633 6.66 2.66 23.51
CA THR A 633 6.49 2.69 22.05
C THR A 633 6.26 4.11 21.54
N VAL A 634 7.12 4.60 20.64
CA VAL A 634 7.00 5.95 20.07
C VAL A 634 6.05 6.00 18.86
N HIS A 635 5.79 4.84 18.25
CA HIS A 635 5.01 4.64 17.04
C HIS A 635 5.54 5.52 15.88
N GLU A 636 6.85 5.42 15.63
CA GLU A 636 7.55 6.11 14.51
C GLU A 636 7.58 5.27 13.23
N SER A 637 6.73 4.23 13.20
CA SER A 637 6.29 3.52 12.00
C SER A 637 4.78 3.62 11.88
N SER A 638 4.29 3.81 10.66
CA SER A 638 2.85 3.84 10.35
C SER A 638 2.15 2.52 10.65
N LEU A 639 2.89 1.39 10.68
CA LEU A 639 2.38 0.06 11.00
C LEU A 639 2.13 -0.17 12.50
N SER A 640 2.61 0.71 13.38
CA SER A 640 2.55 0.50 14.84
C SER A 640 1.16 0.70 15.46
N PRO A 641 0.42 1.80 15.19
CA PRO A 641 -0.80 2.09 15.95
C PRO A 641 -1.93 1.07 15.77
N CYS A 642 -2.06 0.44 14.59
CA CYS A 642 -3.15 -0.51 14.35
C CYS A 642 -3.08 -1.74 15.26
N VAL A 643 -1.88 -2.34 15.43
CA VAL A 643 -1.66 -3.50 16.30
C VAL A 643 -1.95 -3.15 17.76
N HIS A 644 -1.60 -1.94 18.19
CA HIS A 644 -1.91 -1.45 19.52
C HIS A 644 -3.40 -1.16 19.71
N SER A 645 -4.08 -0.67 18.66
CA SER A 645 -5.54 -0.48 18.65
C SER A 645 -6.28 -1.81 18.85
N ILE A 646 -5.89 -2.84 18.08
CA ILE A 646 -6.50 -4.17 18.15
C ILE A 646 -6.32 -4.79 19.55
N GLN A 647 -5.11 -4.72 20.11
CA GLN A 647 -4.85 -5.26 21.44
C GLN A 647 -5.52 -4.44 22.56
N ALA A 648 -5.53 -3.11 22.47
CA ALA A 648 -6.27 -2.29 23.42
C ALA A 648 -7.77 -2.63 23.40
N ALA A 649 -8.37 -2.84 22.23
CA ALA A 649 -9.75 -3.28 22.10
C ALA A 649 -9.96 -4.68 22.72
N LYS A 650 -9.07 -5.64 22.45
CA LYS A 650 -9.10 -6.99 23.07
C LYS A 650 -9.06 -6.94 24.59
N LEU A 651 -8.32 -5.99 25.16
CA LEU A 651 -8.20 -5.78 26.60
C LEU A 651 -9.37 -4.97 27.21
N GLY A 652 -10.31 -4.49 26.40
CA GLY A 652 -11.45 -3.68 26.83
C GLY A 652 -11.10 -2.20 27.05
N ARG A 653 -9.97 -1.73 26.52
CA ARG A 653 -9.43 -0.37 26.70
C ARG A 653 -9.82 0.53 25.53
N MET A 654 -11.13 0.65 25.30
CA MET A 654 -11.68 1.28 24.09
C MET A 654 -11.28 2.74 23.89
N GLU A 655 -11.08 3.52 24.95
CA GLU A 655 -10.59 4.90 24.81
C GLU A 655 -9.17 4.94 24.22
N GLN A 656 -8.29 4.05 24.68
CA GLN A 656 -6.92 3.93 24.17
C GLN A 656 -6.92 3.35 22.74
N ALA A 657 -7.76 2.36 22.48
CA ALA A 657 -7.94 1.78 21.14
C ALA A 657 -8.40 2.86 20.14
N TYR A 658 -9.37 3.71 20.53
CA TYR A 658 -9.85 4.79 19.68
C TYR A 658 -8.79 5.84 19.37
N LYS A 659 -7.95 6.20 20.35
CA LYS A 659 -6.81 7.12 20.13
C LYS A 659 -5.82 6.55 19.11
N PHE A 660 -5.52 5.26 19.18
CA PHE A 660 -4.67 4.60 18.19
C PHE A 660 -5.32 4.53 16.80
N TYR A 661 -6.62 4.22 16.75
CA TYR A 661 -7.40 4.25 15.52
C TYR A 661 -7.35 5.61 14.82
N LEU A 662 -7.56 6.71 15.56
CA LEU A 662 -7.49 8.06 14.98
C LEU A 662 -6.11 8.37 14.41
N ARG A 663 -5.05 7.93 15.09
CA ARG A 663 -3.67 8.11 14.63
C ARG A 663 -3.39 7.37 13.31
N THR A 664 -3.90 6.15 13.12
CA THR A 664 -3.71 5.41 11.85
C THR A 664 -4.68 5.88 10.76
N SER A 665 -5.95 6.13 11.08
CA SER A 665 -6.98 6.50 10.10
C SER A 665 -6.76 7.87 9.46
N ARG A 666 -6.09 8.78 10.17
CA ARG A 666 -5.81 10.14 9.70
C ARG A 666 -4.32 10.44 9.62
N LEU A 667 -3.48 9.41 9.57
CA LEU A 667 -2.01 9.56 9.53
C LEU A 667 -1.59 10.52 8.42
N ASP A 668 -2.07 10.26 7.20
CA ASP A 668 -1.76 11.09 6.03
C ASP A 668 -2.64 12.35 5.99
N LEU A 669 -3.94 12.25 6.29
CA LEU A 669 -4.85 13.39 6.21
C LEU A 669 -4.48 14.56 7.13
N ASP A 670 -3.91 14.26 8.30
CA ASP A 670 -3.49 15.27 9.28
C ASP A 670 -1.94 15.41 9.35
N ASP A 671 -1.21 14.74 8.45
CA ASP A 671 0.25 14.72 8.35
C ASP A 671 0.97 14.49 9.70
N TYR A 672 0.57 13.43 10.41
CA TYR A 672 1.08 13.12 11.75
C TYR A 672 2.60 12.91 11.78
N ASN A 673 3.16 12.36 10.70
CA ASN A 673 4.58 12.06 10.58
C ASN A 673 5.39 13.20 9.93
N LYS A 674 4.73 14.22 9.34
CA LYS A 674 5.38 15.29 8.57
C LYS A 674 6.16 14.80 7.36
N GLU A 675 5.56 13.88 6.63
CA GLU A 675 6.18 13.18 5.49
C GLU A 675 5.17 12.98 4.34
N VAL A 676 3.97 13.56 4.41
CA VAL A 676 2.94 13.37 3.37
C VAL A 676 3.40 13.92 2.01
N GLU A 677 4.25 14.94 1.97
CA GLU A 677 4.83 15.45 0.73
C GLU A 677 5.61 14.39 -0.08
N GLU A 678 6.13 13.36 0.59
CA GLU A 678 6.88 12.25 -0.01
C GLU A 678 5.97 11.12 -0.54
N GLY A 679 4.65 11.18 -0.28
CA GLY A 679 3.66 10.16 -0.64
C GLY A 679 2.95 9.55 0.58
N LEU A 680 1.81 8.89 0.33
CA LEU A 680 0.91 8.30 1.33
C LEU A 680 1.43 6.99 1.92
N HIS A 681 1.01 6.61 3.12
CA HIS A 681 1.43 5.37 3.78
C HIS A 681 0.48 4.20 3.48
N ILE A 682 0.44 3.78 2.21
CA ILE A 682 -0.52 2.82 1.66
C ILE A 682 -0.62 1.52 2.46
N THR A 683 0.50 0.86 2.78
CA THR A 683 0.43 -0.43 3.50
C THR A 683 -0.15 -0.29 4.91
N SER A 684 0.01 0.87 5.55
CA SER A 684 -0.57 1.15 6.86
C SER A 684 -2.09 1.35 6.82
N MET A 685 -2.64 1.71 5.66
CA MET A 685 -4.08 1.91 5.47
C MET A 685 -4.85 0.61 5.71
N ALA A 686 -4.25 -0.55 5.41
CA ALA A 686 -4.83 -1.85 5.75
C ALA A 686 -4.96 -2.04 7.27
N GLY A 687 -3.98 -1.56 8.04
CA GLY A 687 -4.02 -1.55 9.51
C GLY A 687 -5.19 -0.74 10.08
N THR A 688 -5.62 0.33 9.40
CA THR A 688 -6.83 1.07 9.81
C THR A 688 -8.09 0.23 9.67
N TRP A 689 -8.23 -0.50 8.57
CA TRP A 689 -9.35 -1.43 8.36
C TRP A 689 -9.33 -2.55 9.42
N MET A 690 -8.16 -3.13 9.69
CA MET A 690 -7.98 -4.17 10.71
C MET A 690 -8.37 -3.67 12.11
N SER A 691 -8.06 -2.42 12.45
CA SER A 691 -8.44 -1.82 13.73
C SER A 691 -9.95 -1.83 13.98
N ILE A 692 -10.77 -1.69 12.92
CA ILE A 692 -12.23 -1.78 13.04
C ILE A 692 -12.69 -3.23 13.03
N VAL A 693 -12.23 -4.05 12.08
CA VAL A 693 -12.77 -5.40 11.90
C VAL A 693 -12.26 -6.36 12.97
N GLU A 694 -10.94 -6.41 13.18
CA GLU A 694 -10.30 -7.29 14.15
C GLU A 694 -10.21 -6.63 15.54
N GLY A 695 -10.13 -5.31 15.62
CA GLY A 695 -10.15 -4.59 16.90
C GLY A 695 -11.56 -4.43 17.44
N PHE A 696 -12.31 -3.46 16.91
CA PHE A 696 -13.64 -3.10 17.44
C PHE A 696 -14.69 -4.18 17.20
N GLY A 697 -14.74 -4.79 16.02
CA GLY A 697 -15.59 -5.95 15.74
C GLY A 697 -15.16 -7.22 16.47
N GLY A 698 -13.92 -7.26 16.95
CA GLY A 698 -13.34 -8.43 17.62
C GLY A 698 -13.35 -9.68 16.73
N MET A 699 -13.27 -9.52 15.40
CA MET A 699 -13.35 -10.63 14.46
C MET A 699 -12.14 -11.57 14.60
N ARG A 700 -12.37 -12.86 14.81
CA ARG A 700 -11.34 -13.91 14.79
C ARG A 700 -11.86 -15.13 14.04
N VAL A 701 -10.95 -15.92 13.46
CA VAL A 701 -11.27 -17.27 12.97
C VAL A 701 -10.57 -18.26 13.89
N LEU A 702 -11.35 -19.00 14.68
CA LEU A 702 -10.86 -19.96 15.67
C LEU A 702 -11.55 -21.30 15.44
N ASN A 703 -10.78 -22.40 15.38
CA ASN A 703 -11.32 -23.75 15.15
C ASN A 703 -12.27 -23.83 13.93
N ASP A 704 -11.90 -23.19 12.82
CA ASP A 704 -12.72 -23.06 11.59
C ASP A 704 -14.06 -22.31 11.74
N GLU A 705 -14.31 -21.69 12.91
CA GLU A 705 -15.50 -20.90 13.20
C GLU A 705 -15.17 -19.41 13.24
N LEU A 706 -16.14 -18.59 12.83
CA LEU A 706 -16.01 -17.14 12.88
C LEU A 706 -16.53 -16.60 14.22
N HIS A 707 -15.70 -15.84 14.91
CA HIS A 707 -15.96 -15.26 16.21
C HIS A 707 -16.01 -13.73 16.13
N PHE A 708 -16.88 -13.12 16.93
CA PHE A 708 -16.98 -11.67 17.11
C PHE A 708 -17.10 -11.33 18.60
N THR A 709 -16.46 -10.23 18.99
CA THR A 709 -16.61 -9.61 20.32
C THR A 709 -16.81 -8.11 20.12
N PRO A 710 -17.97 -7.68 19.60
CA PRO A 710 -18.17 -6.31 19.14
C PRO A 710 -18.10 -5.30 20.28
N GLN A 711 -17.37 -4.22 20.05
CA GLN A 711 -17.23 -3.07 20.94
C GLN A 711 -17.31 -1.79 20.12
N ILE A 712 -17.81 -0.71 20.70
CA ILE A 712 -18.00 0.56 20.01
C ILE A 712 -17.32 1.70 20.79
N PRO A 713 -16.54 2.58 20.12
CA PRO A 713 -16.04 3.80 20.74
C PRO A 713 -17.18 4.73 21.19
N GLU A 714 -17.01 5.46 22.29
CA GLU A 714 -18.05 6.39 22.81
C GLU A 714 -18.46 7.48 21.79
N GLN A 715 -17.52 7.83 20.91
CA GLN A 715 -17.65 8.86 19.88
C GLN A 715 -18.56 8.43 18.71
N TRP A 716 -18.82 7.13 18.54
CA TRP A 716 -19.59 6.61 17.42
C TRP A 716 -20.98 6.20 17.86
N GLU A 717 -21.99 6.50 17.04
CA GLU A 717 -23.36 6.03 17.26
C GLU A 717 -23.55 4.61 16.72
N SER A 718 -22.97 4.33 15.55
CA SER A 718 -22.89 3.00 14.99
C SER A 718 -21.72 2.86 14.02
N TYR A 719 -21.30 1.62 13.76
CA TYR A 719 -20.46 1.30 12.62
C TYR A 719 -20.91 0.02 11.93
N THR A 720 -20.70 -0.06 10.62
CA THR A 720 -21.05 -1.23 9.80
C THR A 720 -19.87 -1.60 8.92
N PHE A 721 -19.54 -2.88 8.85
CA PHE A 721 -18.54 -3.41 7.92
C PHE A 721 -19.04 -4.73 7.32
N LYS A 722 -18.41 -5.13 6.21
CA LYS A 722 -18.67 -6.41 5.56
C LYS A 722 -17.39 -7.23 5.45
N ILE A 723 -17.54 -8.55 5.48
CA ILE A 723 -16.49 -9.49 5.15
C ILE A 723 -17.04 -10.60 4.25
N ASN A 724 -16.24 -11.06 3.31
CA ASN A 724 -16.48 -12.26 2.54
C ASN A 724 -15.79 -13.45 3.22
N PHE A 725 -16.55 -14.25 3.97
CA PHE A 725 -16.02 -15.45 4.62
C PHE A 725 -16.53 -16.69 3.89
N ARG A 726 -15.63 -17.38 3.19
CA ARG A 726 -15.92 -18.62 2.44
C ARG A 726 -17.07 -18.46 1.43
N ASN A 727 -17.02 -17.39 0.63
CA ASN A 727 -18.02 -16.99 -0.38
C ASN A 727 -19.39 -16.63 0.19
N GLN A 728 -19.45 -16.25 1.47
CA GLN A 728 -20.64 -15.72 2.12
C GLN A 728 -20.34 -14.35 2.69
N ILE A 729 -21.13 -13.35 2.29
CA ILE A 729 -20.91 -11.97 2.74
C ILE A 729 -21.66 -11.80 4.05
N ILE A 730 -20.93 -11.41 5.09
CA ILE A 730 -21.49 -11.12 6.40
C ILE A 730 -21.44 -9.61 6.59
N THR A 731 -22.60 -9.00 6.82
CA THR A 731 -22.71 -7.61 7.22
C THR A 731 -22.83 -7.55 8.74
N VAL A 732 -21.88 -6.86 9.37
CA VAL A 732 -21.85 -6.66 10.83
C VAL A 732 -22.15 -5.20 11.09
N LYS A 733 -23.22 -4.93 11.83
CA LYS A 733 -23.57 -3.59 12.30
C LYS A 733 -23.54 -3.57 13.82
N VAL A 734 -22.86 -2.59 14.38
CA VAL A 734 -22.69 -2.43 15.82
C VAL A 734 -23.14 -1.03 16.22
N SER A 735 -23.95 -0.94 17.26
CA SER A 735 -24.42 0.32 17.84
C SER A 735 -24.17 0.34 19.34
N LYS A 736 -24.45 1.46 20.01
CA LYS A 736 -24.39 1.57 21.48
C LYS A 736 -25.34 0.60 22.22
N LYS A 737 -26.34 0.02 21.53
CA LYS A 737 -27.37 -0.83 22.15
C LYS A 737 -27.20 -2.30 21.84
N GLU A 738 -26.84 -2.62 20.61
CA GLU A 738 -26.83 -3.98 20.08
C GLU A 738 -25.86 -4.15 18.91
N ALA A 739 -25.45 -5.39 18.67
CA ALA A 739 -24.83 -5.83 17.43
C ALA A 739 -25.83 -6.66 16.62
N SER A 740 -25.85 -6.45 15.30
CA SER A 740 -26.68 -7.22 14.37
C SER A 740 -25.85 -7.78 13.23
N PHE A 741 -26.16 -9.00 12.85
CA PHE A 741 -25.44 -9.77 11.83
C PHE A 741 -26.42 -10.18 10.74
N GLU A 742 -26.04 -9.95 9.49
CA GLU A 742 -26.77 -10.41 8.31
C GLU A 742 -25.84 -11.19 7.40
N ILE A 743 -26.34 -12.24 6.77
CA ILE A 743 -25.61 -13.02 5.77
C ILE A 743 -26.30 -12.91 4.41
N THR A 744 -25.51 -12.57 3.39
CA THR A 744 -25.88 -12.70 1.98
C THR A 744 -25.38 -14.06 1.49
N GLY A 745 -26.30 -14.87 0.97
CA GLY A 745 -26.00 -16.21 0.47
C GLY A 745 -27.23 -17.11 0.48
N GLU A 746 -27.02 -18.40 0.27
CA GLU A 746 -28.09 -19.41 0.26
C GLU A 746 -28.04 -20.36 1.46
N LYS A 747 -26.94 -20.35 2.22
CA LYS A 747 -26.69 -21.28 3.32
C LYS A 747 -26.70 -20.55 4.65
N ALA A 748 -27.13 -21.26 5.69
CA ALA A 748 -26.95 -20.79 7.05
C ALA A 748 -25.47 -20.90 7.46
N LEU A 749 -25.03 -20.00 8.35
CA LEU A 749 -23.68 -20.01 8.89
C LEU A 749 -23.74 -19.89 10.42
N MET A 750 -23.06 -20.80 11.11
CA MET A 750 -22.84 -20.67 12.54
C MET A 750 -21.67 -19.74 12.80
N ILE A 751 -21.88 -18.74 13.64
CA ILE A 751 -20.85 -17.86 14.18
C ILE A 751 -20.89 -17.91 15.71
N LYS A 752 -19.87 -17.34 16.36
CA LYS A 752 -19.87 -17.07 17.80
C LYS A 752 -19.82 -15.57 18.06
N VAL A 753 -20.74 -15.08 18.90
CA VAL A 753 -20.76 -13.67 19.35
C VAL A 753 -20.67 -13.68 20.87
N ASN A 754 -19.62 -13.07 21.43
CA ASN A 754 -19.33 -13.11 22.86
C ASN A 754 -19.39 -14.55 23.43
N ASP A 755 -18.73 -15.47 22.72
CA ASP A 755 -18.68 -16.92 22.98
C ASP A 755 -20.02 -17.68 22.91
N LYS A 756 -21.11 -17.02 22.50
CA LYS A 756 -22.42 -17.66 22.29
C LYS A 756 -22.62 -18.03 20.82
N PRO A 757 -23.06 -19.25 20.50
CA PRO A 757 -23.37 -19.63 19.12
C PRO A 757 -24.58 -18.84 18.59
N VAL A 758 -24.45 -18.31 17.38
CA VAL A 758 -25.50 -17.57 16.66
C VAL A 758 -25.60 -18.15 15.25
N GLU A 759 -26.79 -18.57 14.84
CA GLU A 759 -27.05 -19.04 13.47
C GLU A 759 -27.50 -17.87 12.60
N LEU A 760 -26.74 -17.56 11.55
CA LEU A 760 -27.12 -16.59 10.55
C LEU A 760 -27.92 -17.28 9.44
N ILE A 761 -29.17 -16.86 9.25
CA ILE A 761 -30.05 -17.36 8.19
C ILE A 761 -30.14 -16.29 7.11
N PRO A 762 -29.96 -16.62 5.82
CA PRO A 762 -30.06 -15.65 4.74
C PRO A 762 -31.33 -14.80 4.78
N ARG A 763 -31.19 -13.50 4.48
CA ARG A 763 -32.28 -12.49 4.46
C ARG A 763 -32.91 -12.18 5.83
N LYS A 764 -32.28 -12.59 6.93
CA LYS A 764 -32.69 -12.22 8.29
C LYS A 764 -31.50 -11.60 9.02
N ALA A 765 -31.71 -10.42 9.58
CA ALA A 765 -30.78 -9.86 10.55
C ALA A 765 -31.00 -10.55 11.91
N VAL A 766 -29.90 -10.96 12.55
CA VAL A 766 -29.91 -11.57 13.88
C VAL A 766 -29.24 -10.62 14.86
N GLN A 767 -29.94 -10.26 15.94
CA GLN A 767 -29.42 -9.45 17.04
C GLN A 767 -28.69 -10.35 18.04
N ALA A 768 -27.54 -9.89 18.55
CA ALA A 768 -26.71 -10.62 19.50
C ALA A 768 -26.08 -9.72 20.57
#